data_AF-A0A5B6WHY6-F1
#
_entry.id   AF-A0A5B6WHY6-F1
#
_cell.length_a   1.000
_cell.length_b   1.000
_cell.length_c   1.000
_cell.angle_alpha   90.00
_cell.angle_beta   90.00
_cell.angle_gamma   90.00
#
_symmetry.space_group_name_H-M   'P 1'
#
loop_
_entity.id
_entity.type
_entity.pdbx_description
1 polymer ?
#
loop_
_entity_poly.entity_id
_entity_poly.type
_entity_poly.pdbx_seq_one_letter_code
_entity_poly.pdbx_strand_id
1 'polypeptide(L)'
;MIAVIKSSVVLGVFAKAPFLPSNLLQQSPPSPKPNHLHHLSSQSHSYTLPDYTFNYLSMSNVYTLKDRLLFFILLALLVLKKGVLVCPRGCSISSEPRTKHKARERQREREGEANAKFPLGWQKVSLLRRKLTSMPIRQMKDNSEQLLVIKNHLQNTMNPIQRTPKTAQNGKGPPAGHEPHNTKQSHNHTSPPTKNKGRRRGRGGRKSDQGDVCMRPSSRHCTVAQKPVNPGSADILAATSNGSIQNDHNLSGMEMGFPTSSKSLNFASRPGFGQVGTKCIVKANHFFAELPDKDLNQYDVTITPEVTSRTMNRAIMAELVKLYKESELGMRLPAYDGRKSLYTAGEFPFSWKEFSVKLVDEDDGINGSKREREYKVVVKFVARANMHHLGQFLAGKRADAPQEALQILDIVLRELSTKRYKSESVCVKHRMILAIDNFSSVDLTLLILGRYCPIGRSFFSPDIRAPQRLGDGLESWCGFYQSIRPTQMGLSLNIDMASAAFIEPLPVIEFVAQLLGKDLLSRPLSDSDRVKIKKALRGVKVEVTHRGNVRRKYRVSGLTSQPTRELVFPVDDKSTMKSIVEYFQEMYGFTIQHTHLPCLQVGNQRKANYLPMEACKIVEGQRYTKRLNERQITALLKVTCQRPRDREHDILQTVQHNAYDQDPYAKEFGVKISEKLASVEARILPAPWLKYHETGKEKDCLPQVGQWNMMNKKMINGMTVSRWACINFSRSVQDSVARGFCNELAQMCQVSGMEFNPEPVIPIYSARPELVEKALKHVYNASMNKTKGKELELLLAILPDNNGSLYGDLKRICETDLGLISQCCLTKHVFKISKQYLANVALKINVKTGGRNTVLLDAISCRIPLVSDIPTIIFGADVTHPENGEDSSPSIAAVVASQDWPEVTKYAGLVCAQAHRQELIQDLYKTWQDPVRGTVSGGMIRDLLVSFRKATGQKPLRIIFYRDGVSEGQFYQVLLYELDAIRKACASLEPNYQPPVTFIVVQKRHHTRLFANSHRDRSSTDKSGNILPGTVVDSKICHPTEFDFYLCSHAGIQGTSRPAHYHVLWDENNFTADGIQSLTNNLCYTYARCTRSVSVVPPAYYAHLAAFRARFYMEPEMQENGSNGCSNGQAKGTRAVGESGVRPLPALKENVKRVMFYC
;
A
#
# COMPACT_ATOMS: atom_id res chain seq x y z
N MET A 1 -28.32 12.67 57.64
CA MET A 1 -27.08 13.05 58.33
C MET A 1 -27.04 14.56 58.48
N ILE A 2 -27.44 15.03 59.66
CA ILE A 2 -27.28 16.40 60.16
C ILE A 2 -26.53 16.25 61.49
N ALA A 3 -25.78 17.27 61.93
CA ALA A 3 -25.10 17.33 63.22
C ALA A 3 -24.00 16.28 63.50
N VAL A 4 -22.91 16.35 62.73
CA VAL A 4 -21.54 16.19 63.27
C VAL A 4 -20.70 17.36 62.73
N ILE A 5 -19.58 17.70 63.39
CA ILE A 5 -18.71 18.85 63.10
C ILE A 5 -19.34 20.20 63.48
N LYS A 6 -19.40 20.43 64.80
CA LYS A 6 -19.38 21.77 65.38
C LYS A 6 -18.47 21.76 66.63
N SER A 7 -17.20 22.13 66.45
CA SER A 7 -16.28 22.56 67.51
C SER A 7 -15.10 23.31 66.90
N SER A 8 -14.89 24.53 67.41
CA SER A 8 -13.66 25.34 67.50
C SER A 8 -12.47 24.94 66.62
N VAL A 9 -11.93 25.78 65.71
CA VAL A 9 -11.86 27.26 65.67
C VAL A 9 -11.19 27.88 66.90
N VAL A 10 -9.86 27.77 66.93
CA VAL A 10 -8.95 28.83 67.42
C VAL A 10 -7.86 28.97 66.35
N LEU A 11 -7.56 30.19 65.92
CA LEU A 11 -6.61 30.47 64.84
C LEU A 11 -5.91 31.80 65.17
N GLY A 12 -4.58 31.80 65.32
CA GLY A 12 -3.80 32.95 65.75
C GLY A 12 -2.46 33.06 65.01
N VAL A 13 -2.44 33.84 63.92
CA VAL A 13 -1.24 34.15 63.14
C VAL A 13 -0.50 35.33 63.75
N PHE A 14 0.84 35.34 63.72
CA PHE A 14 1.65 36.50 64.09
C PHE A 14 2.80 36.80 63.09
N ALA A 15 2.53 37.69 62.14
CA ALA A 15 3.49 38.55 61.44
C ALA A 15 2.74 39.41 60.39
N LYS A 16 3.01 40.71 60.19
CA LYS A 16 3.68 41.71 61.05
C LYS A 16 3.27 43.12 60.53
N ALA A 17 3.42 44.16 61.34
CA ALA A 17 3.23 45.56 60.94
C ALA A 17 4.30 46.45 61.65
N PRO A 18 4.39 47.76 61.37
CA PRO A 18 5.40 48.30 60.46
C PRO A 18 6.38 49.27 61.14
N PHE A 19 7.37 49.83 60.42
CA PHE A 19 7.79 51.26 60.44
C PHE A 19 9.05 51.51 59.57
N LEU A 20 9.25 52.77 59.19
CA LEU A 20 10.47 53.42 58.66
C LEU A 20 10.97 54.44 59.74
N PRO A 21 12.15 55.12 59.65
CA PRO A 21 13.10 55.27 58.52
C PRO A 21 14.61 55.19 58.88
N SER A 22 15.45 55.55 57.89
CA SER A 22 16.73 56.32 58.00
C SER A 22 18.10 55.63 58.25
N ASN A 23 19.11 56.18 57.55
CA ASN A 23 20.56 56.23 57.86
C ASN A 23 21.39 54.90 57.79
N LEU A 24 22.68 54.88 57.41
CA LEU A 24 23.62 55.89 56.87
C LEU A 24 24.82 55.19 56.15
N LEU A 25 25.55 55.94 55.28
CA LEU A 25 26.94 55.71 54.80
C LEU A 25 27.28 54.43 54.00
N GLN A 26 27.63 54.57 52.71
CA GLN A 26 29.01 54.43 52.13
C GLN A 26 29.39 52.99 51.67
N GLN A 27 30.29 52.77 50.70
CA GLN A 27 31.19 53.67 49.94
C GLN A 27 31.23 53.27 48.43
N SER A 28 32.06 53.93 47.58
CA SER A 28 31.93 53.92 46.11
C SER A 28 33.19 53.36 45.34
N PRO A 29 33.60 53.78 44.11
CA PRO A 29 34.01 52.85 43.04
C PRO A 29 35.52 52.96 42.65
N PRO A 30 36.00 52.52 41.45
CA PRO A 30 35.84 53.32 40.22
C PRO A 30 35.69 52.49 38.90
N SER A 31 35.90 53.15 37.75
CA SER A 31 35.75 52.64 36.35
C SER A 31 37.14 52.63 35.62
N PRO A 32 37.31 52.48 34.26
CA PRO A 32 36.73 53.31 33.19
C PRO A 32 36.39 52.62 31.83
N LYS A 33 36.03 53.47 30.84
CA LYS A 33 35.57 53.25 29.45
C LYS A 33 36.79 53.39 28.45
N PRO A 34 36.71 53.81 27.14
CA PRO A 34 35.59 54.11 26.22
C PRO A 34 35.71 53.72 24.72
N ASN A 35 34.58 53.82 23.99
CA ASN A 35 34.34 54.65 22.76
C ASN A 35 32.96 54.28 22.15
N HIS A 36 31.99 55.19 21.95
CA HIS A 36 31.86 56.32 21.00
C HIS A 36 31.64 55.85 19.54
N LEU A 37 30.65 56.33 18.75
CA LEU A 37 29.57 57.34 18.85
C LEU A 37 28.32 56.87 18.02
N HIS A 38 27.20 57.55 17.72
CA HIS A 38 26.73 58.96 17.73
C HIS A 38 25.19 59.05 18.05
N HIS A 39 24.69 60.29 18.08
CA HIS A 39 23.32 60.86 17.92
C HIS A 39 22.04 60.03 17.62
N LEU A 40 20.83 60.57 17.83
CA LEU A 40 20.23 61.40 18.90
C LEU A 40 18.72 61.62 18.59
N SER A 41 17.94 62.09 19.57
CA SER A 41 16.50 62.34 19.47
C SER A 41 16.08 63.63 20.18
N SER A 42 15.01 64.27 19.68
CA SER A 42 14.19 65.28 20.40
C SER A 42 12.96 65.63 19.55
N GLN A 43 11.73 65.93 19.99
CA GLN A 43 10.98 65.95 21.28
C GLN A 43 10.28 67.31 21.50
N SER A 44 8.95 67.28 21.62
CA SER A 44 8.06 68.19 22.40
C SER A 44 6.61 67.71 22.14
N HIS A 45 5.82 67.24 23.13
CA HIS A 45 5.02 68.02 24.11
C HIS A 45 3.80 68.72 23.44
N SER A 46 2.60 68.84 24.04
CA SER A 46 2.20 68.81 25.48
C SER A 46 0.72 68.42 25.75
N TYR A 47 0.46 67.92 26.97
CA TYR A 47 -0.77 67.87 27.81
C TYR A 47 -2.20 68.18 27.28
N THR A 48 -3.18 67.38 27.73
CA THR A 48 -4.39 67.83 28.49
C THR A 48 -5.12 66.66 29.19
N LEU A 49 -5.90 66.98 30.22
CA LEU A 49 -6.81 66.19 31.07
C LEU A 49 -7.86 67.18 31.67
N PRO A 50 -8.94 66.78 32.36
CA PRO A 50 -9.48 65.43 32.64
C PRO A 50 -10.96 65.27 32.22
N ASP A 51 -11.59 64.14 32.56
CA ASP A 51 -12.81 64.18 33.41
C ASP A 51 -13.07 62.83 34.12
N TYR A 52 -13.96 62.80 35.13
CA TYR A 52 -14.02 61.75 36.17
C TYR A 52 -15.34 60.95 36.28
N THR A 53 -15.30 59.91 37.13
CA THR A 53 -16.38 59.02 37.66
C THR A 53 -16.64 57.68 36.94
N PHE A 54 -16.96 56.56 37.61
CA PHE A 54 -17.04 56.28 39.07
C PHE A 54 -16.41 54.90 39.41
N ASN A 55 -16.08 54.69 40.68
CA ASN A 55 -15.28 53.58 41.24
C ASN A 55 -15.70 52.14 40.86
N TYR A 56 -14.70 51.25 40.76
CA TYR A 56 -14.73 49.95 41.45
C TYR A 56 -13.33 49.60 41.98
N LEU A 57 -13.26 49.07 43.21
CA LEU A 57 -12.00 48.77 43.90
C LEU A 57 -11.45 47.39 43.54
N SER A 58 -10.12 47.28 43.61
CA SER A 58 -9.35 46.07 43.31
C SER A 58 -9.68 44.89 44.23
N MET A 59 -9.72 43.69 43.65
CA MET A 59 -9.06 42.52 44.25
C MET A 59 -8.47 41.62 43.16
N SER A 60 -7.19 41.30 43.28
CA SER A 60 -6.41 40.58 42.26
C SER A 60 -6.46 39.06 42.43
N ASN A 61 -6.27 38.36 41.32
CA ASN A 61 -6.27 36.89 41.21
C ASN A 61 -5.44 36.17 42.29
N VAL A 62 -6.06 35.26 43.06
CA VAL A 62 -5.37 34.23 43.86
C VAL A 62 -6.00 32.84 43.60
N TYR A 63 -5.83 32.35 42.38
CA TYR A 63 -6.18 30.97 41.98
C TYR A 63 -5.28 30.52 40.83
N THR A 64 -4.60 29.37 41.01
CA THR A 64 -3.79 28.73 39.97
C THR A 64 -4.65 28.18 38.84
N LEU A 65 -4.03 27.77 37.73
CA LEU A 65 -4.74 27.16 36.61
C LEU A 65 -5.46 25.85 37.02
N LYS A 66 -4.91 25.11 38.00
CA LYS A 66 -5.54 23.93 38.61
C LYS A 66 -6.83 24.29 39.33
N ASP A 67 -6.80 25.33 40.15
CA ASP A 67 -7.95 25.73 40.99
C ASP A 67 -9.11 26.24 40.12
N ARG A 68 -8.79 26.99 39.06
CA ARG A 68 -9.77 27.41 38.04
C ARG A 68 -10.41 26.22 37.33
N LEU A 69 -9.59 25.23 36.93
CA LEU A 69 -10.08 24.02 36.28
C LEU A 69 -10.98 23.20 37.23
N LEU A 70 -10.57 23.07 38.49
CA LEU A 70 -11.36 22.40 39.53
C LEU A 70 -12.69 23.11 39.80
N PHE A 71 -12.68 24.46 39.84
CA PHE A 71 -13.89 25.28 39.98
C PHE A 71 -14.85 25.09 38.80
N PHE A 72 -14.37 25.09 37.55
CA PHE A 72 -15.23 24.82 36.39
C PHE A 72 -15.78 23.38 36.37
N ILE A 73 -15.01 22.39 36.80
CA ILE A 73 -15.48 21.00 36.96
C ILE A 73 -16.55 20.90 38.05
N LEU A 74 -16.35 21.54 39.21
CA LEU A 74 -17.33 21.61 40.29
C LEU A 74 -18.61 22.33 39.86
N LEU A 75 -18.51 23.42 39.10
CA LEU A 75 -19.64 24.17 38.58
C LEU A 75 -20.47 23.34 37.58
N ALA A 76 -19.80 22.62 36.66
CA ALA A 76 -20.46 21.69 35.73
C ALA A 76 -21.14 20.53 36.47
N LEU A 77 -20.50 19.97 37.51
CA LEU A 77 -21.10 18.92 38.36
C LEU A 77 -22.28 19.44 39.19
N LEU A 78 -22.27 20.70 39.62
CA LEU A 78 -23.40 21.35 40.30
C LEU A 78 -24.61 21.53 39.38
N VAL A 79 -24.39 21.98 38.14
CA VAL A 79 -25.43 22.07 37.10
C VAL A 79 -26.00 20.69 36.76
N LEU A 80 -25.18 19.63 36.76
CA LEU A 80 -25.65 18.26 36.52
C LEU A 80 -26.33 17.62 37.74
N LYS A 81 -26.01 18.02 38.98
CA LYS A 81 -26.67 17.51 40.20
C LYS A 81 -28.01 18.20 40.51
N LYS A 82 -28.16 19.49 40.18
CA LYS A 82 -29.46 20.19 40.29
C LYS A 82 -30.19 20.10 38.96
N GLY A 83 -30.92 19.00 38.77
CA GLY A 83 -31.77 18.77 37.60
C GLY A 83 -32.93 19.78 37.52
N VAL A 84 -32.67 20.95 36.93
CA VAL A 84 -33.66 22.00 36.66
C VAL A 84 -33.89 22.08 35.16
N LEU A 85 -35.05 21.58 34.71
CA LEU A 85 -35.54 21.87 33.36
C LEU A 85 -35.95 23.34 33.30
N VAL A 86 -35.36 24.11 32.38
CA VAL A 86 -35.92 25.39 31.93
C VAL A 86 -36.49 25.15 30.54
N CYS A 87 -37.81 24.97 30.45
CA CYS A 87 -38.55 24.77 29.21
C CYS A 87 -39.55 25.93 29.02
N PRO A 88 -39.31 26.87 28.09
CA PRO A 88 -40.22 27.98 27.85
C PRO A 88 -41.14 27.70 26.65
N ARG A 89 -42.42 27.37 26.90
CA ARG A 89 -43.48 27.47 25.87
C ARG A 89 -44.91 27.40 26.42
N GLY A 90 -45.74 28.36 25.98
CA GLY A 90 -47.20 28.38 26.10
C GLY A 90 -47.74 29.47 27.06
N CYS A 91 -48.87 30.12 26.79
CA CYS A 91 -49.60 30.29 25.51
C CYS A 91 -50.69 31.38 25.65
N SER A 92 -51.16 31.94 24.52
CA SER A 92 -52.37 32.82 24.39
C SER A 92 -52.33 34.16 25.19
N ILE A 93 -52.96 35.29 24.81
CA ILE A 93 -54.29 35.59 24.26
C ILE A 93 -54.23 36.70 23.17
N SER A 94 -55.38 37.16 22.65
CA SER A 94 -55.62 37.90 21.39
C SER A 94 -55.72 39.45 21.46
N SER A 95 -55.99 40.03 20.27
CA SER A 95 -56.77 41.26 19.96
C SER A 95 -56.16 42.67 20.15
N GLU A 96 -55.72 43.24 19.01
CA GLU A 96 -56.18 44.53 18.41
C GLU A 96 -55.91 45.91 19.09
N PRO A 97 -56.02 47.05 18.35
CA PRO A 97 -55.73 47.32 16.92
C PRO A 97 -55.05 48.70 16.62
N ARG A 98 -54.93 49.04 15.31
CA ARG A 98 -54.81 50.42 14.73
C ARG A 98 -53.46 51.18 14.94
N THR A 99 -53.07 52.20 14.15
CA THR A 99 -53.73 52.95 13.04
C THR A 99 -52.71 53.59 12.05
N LYS A 100 -53.10 53.77 10.76
CA LYS A 100 -52.63 54.85 9.81
C LYS A 100 -51.11 54.79 9.42
N HIS A 101 -50.55 55.41 8.36
CA HIS A 101 -50.94 56.12 7.11
C HIS A 101 -49.65 56.28 6.22
N LYS A 102 -49.58 56.72 4.95
CA LYS A 102 -50.51 57.08 3.83
C LYS A 102 -49.69 57.10 2.51
N ALA A 103 -50.33 56.90 1.33
CA ALA A 103 -49.96 57.49 0.01
C ALA A 103 -48.58 57.14 -0.66
N ARG A 104 -48.36 57.33 -1.98
CA ARG A 104 -49.20 57.04 -3.19
C ARG A 104 -48.35 57.11 -4.50
N GLU A 105 -48.73 56.30 -5.49
CA GLU A 105 -48.70 56.54 -6.97
C GLU A 105 -47.45 57.02 -7.79
N ARG A 106 -47.03 56.12 -8.71
CA ARG A 106 -46.96 56.26 -10.21
C ARG A 106 -45.85 57.04 -10.97
N GLN A 107 -45.03 56.23 -11.66
CA GLN A 107 -44.85 56.11 -13.14
C GLN A 107 -44.10 57.13 -14.05
N ARG A 108 -43.26 56.51 -14.91
CA ARG A 108 -42.97 56.74 -16.35
C ARG A 108 -41.85 57.71 -16.83
N GLU A 109 -40.85 57.07 -17.46
CA GLU A 109 -40.29 57.30 -18.82
C GLU A 109 -39.27 58.43 -19.15
N ARG A 110 -38.09 57.93 -19.62
CA ARG A 110 -37.38 58.25 -20.88
C ARG A 110 -36.25 59.31 -20.97
N GLU A 111 -35.15 58.81 -21.56
CA GLU A 111 -34.30 59.40 -22.62
C GLU A 111 -33.36 60.59 -22.31
N GLY A 112 -32.23 60.63 -23.05
CA GLY A 112 -31.19 61.66 -22.95
C GLY A 112 -29.75 61.11 -23.14
N GLU A 113 -29.14 61.34 -24.31
CA GLU A 113 -27.73 61.00 -24.62
C GLU A 113 -26.83 62.26 -24.56
N ALA A 114 -25.51 62.09 -24.30
CA ALA A 114 -24.45 62.86 -24.97
C ALA A 114 -23.01 62.37 -24.67
N ASN A 115 -22.17 62.41 -25.71
CA ASN A 115 -20.74 62.08 -25.79
C ASN A 115 -19.79 62.88 -24.86
N ALA A 116 -18.63 62.31 -24.48
CA ALA A 116 -17.34 62.63 -25.16
C ALA A 116 -16.06 61.95 -24.59
N LYS A 117 -15.21 61.48 -25.53
CA LYS A 117 -13.72 61.37 -25.54
C LYS A 117 -12.95 60.43 -24.57
N PHE A 118 -12.09 59.63 -25.20
CA PHE A 118 -10.96 58.82 -24.68
C PHE A 118 -9.67 59.67 -24.53
N PRO A 119 -8.64 59.29 -23.72
CA PRO A 119 -7.71 58.20 -24.11
C PRO A 119 -7.12 57.28 -23.01
N LEU A 120 -6.92 56.02 -23.42
CA LEU A 120 -5.85 55.06 -23.07
C LEU A 120 -5.18 55.11 -21.66
N GLY A 121 -5.50 54.11 -20.81
CA GLY A 121 -4.76 53.86 -19.57
C GLY A 121 -5.07 52.52 -18.86
N TRP A 122 -4.41 51.42 -19.27
CA TRP A 122 -4.24 50.16 -18.52
C TRP A 122 -5.46 49.47 -17.87
N GLN A 123 -6.09 48.53 -18.61
CA GLN A 123 -6.98 47.52 -18.01
C GLN A 123 -6.21 46.54 -17.10
N LYS A 124 -6.70 46.24 -15.87
CA LYS A 124 -6.21 45.04 -15.13
C LYS A 124 -7.09 44.37 -14.05
N VAL A 125 -8.37 44.69 -13.89
CA VAL A 125 -9.24 44.02 -12.88
C VAL A 125 -10.51 43.40 -13.46
N SER A 126 -10.37 42.21 -14.05
CA SER A 126 -11.49 41.26 -14.26
C SER A 126 -11.06 39.78 -14.22
N LEU A 127 -9.76 39.48 -14.08
CA LEU A 127 -9.17 38.16 -14.35
C LEU A 127 -8.86 37.32 -13.09
N LEU A 128 -9.73 37.31 -12.08
CA LEU A 128 -9.46 36.63 -10.80
C LEU A 128 -10.57 35.70 -10.25
N ARG A 129 -11.61 35.38 -11.04
CA ARG A 129 -12.64 34.37 -10.69
C ARG A 129 -12.87 33.22 -11.70
N ARG A 130 -12.01 33.06 -12.71
CA ARG A 130 -12.02 31.90 -13.63
C ARG A 130 -10.61 31.34 -13.91
N LYS A 131 -10.01 30.67 -12.91
CA LYS A 131 -8.73 29.93 -13.11
C LYS A 131 -8.50 28.74 -12.17
N LEU A 132 -9.57 28.04 -11.75
CA LEU A 132 -9.51 26.95 -10.76
C LEU A 132 -10.33 25.69 -11.11
N THR A 133 -10.55 25.42 -12.40
CA THR A 133 -11.22 24.19 -12.88
C THR A 133 -10.55 23.61 -14.15
N SER A 134 -10.56 22.27 -14.26
CA SER A 134 -10.19 21.46 -15.45
C SER A 134 -8.70 21.34 -15.86
N MET A 135 -7.86 20.76 -14.98
CA MET A 135 -6.64 20.05 -15.40
C MET A 135 -6.67 18.57 -14.95
N PRO A 136 -6.44 17.58 -15.84
CA PRO A 136 -6.44 16.16 -15.45
C PRO A 136 -5.19 15.75 -14.63
N ILE A 137 -5.42 14.98 -13.57
CA ILE A 137 -4.39 14.43 -12.69
C ILE A 137 -3.56 13.37 -13.44
N ARG A 138 -2.23 13.45 -13.36
CA ARG A 138 -1.32 12.41 -13.88
C ARG A 138 -1.24 11.25 -12.87
N GLN A 139 -1.45 10.01 -13.34
CA GLN A 139 -1.19 8.80 -12.54
C GLN A 139 0.12 8.14 -12.98
N MET A 140 1.10 8.14 -12.08
CA MET A 140 2.04 7.01 -11.93
C MET A 140 1.54 6.22 -10.71
N LYS A 141 1.49 4.90 -10.80
CA LYS A 141 0.94 3.98 -9.80
C LYS A 141 1.87 2.78 -9.69
N ASP A 142 2.50 2.62 -8.53
CA ASP A 142 3.35 1.46 -8.20
C ASP A 142 2.83 0.91 -6.87
N ASN A 143 2.37 -0.35 -6.83
CA ASN A 143 1.34 -0.75 -5.86
C ASN A 143 1.44 -2.20 -5.33
N SER A 144 2.14 -2.38 -4.20
CA SER A 144 1.93 -3.43 -3.18
C SER A 144 2.92 -3.15 -2.02
N GLU A 145 2.58 -3.30 -0.75
CA GLU A 145 1.36 -3.88 -0.17
C GLU A 145 0.33 -2.86 0.34
N GLN A 146 -0.93 -3.29 0.32
CA GLN A 146 -2.05 -2.83 1.15
C GLN A 146 -2.23 -1.31 1.40
N LEU A 147 -2.41 -0.53 0.34
CA LEU A 147 -3.50 0.46 0.22
C LEU A 147 -3.76 0.88 -1.25
N LEU A 148 -4.69 0.16 -1.92
CA LEU A 148 -5.61 0.61 -2.98
C LEU A 148 -5.12 1.07 -4.38
N VAL A 149 -5.23 0.15 -5.36
CA VAL A 149 -5.43 0.30 -6.84
C VAL A 149 -6.31 -0.92 -7.23
N ILE A 150 -7.36 -0.94 -8.08
CA ILE A 150 -7.82 -0.35 -9.37
C ILE A 150 -7.39 -1.13 -10.65
N LYS A 151 -8.26 -2.07 -11.05
CA LYS A 151 -8.73 -2.31 -12.45
C LYS A 151 -10.25 -2.57 -12.45
N ASN A 152 -11.05 -1.85 -13.24
CA ASN A 152 -12.50 -2.01 -13.21
C ASN A 152 -12.97 -3.24 -14.00
N HIS A 153 -13.84 -4.05 -13.39
CA HIS A 153 -14.70 -4.96 -14.12
C HIS A 153 -16.09 -4.98 -13.46
N LEU A 154 -17.12 -4.68 -14.23
CA LEU A 154 -18.52 -4.93 -13.89
C LEU A 154 -19.21 -5.43 -15.14
N GLN A 155 -19.54 -6.72 -15.16
CA GLN A 155 -20.76 -7.13 -15.84
C GLN A 155 -21.93 -6.59 -15.03
N ASN A 156 -22.89 -5.95 -15.70
CA ASN A 156 -24.28 -6.35 -15.54
C ASN A 156 -25.12 -5.81 -16.70
N THR A 157 -26.09 -6.62 -17.10
CA THR A 157 -27.09 -6.33 -18.12
C THR A 157 -28.15 -5.36 -17.58
N MET A 158 -28.81 -4.65 -18.50
CA MET A 158 -30.26 -4.41 -18.54
C MET A 158 -30.61 -3.67 -19.84
N ASN A 159 -31.59 -4.18 -20.58
CA ASN A 159 -32.13 -3.52 -21.79
C ASN A 159 -33.22 -2.51 -21.39
N PRO A 160 -33.45 -1.44 -22.19
CA PRO A 160 -34.55 -0.52 -21.97
C PRO A 160 -35.89 -1.18 -22.34
N ILE A 161 -36.91 -1.00 -21.50
CA ILE A 161 -38.30 -1.39 -21.80
C ILE A 161 -39.01 -0.23 -22.51
N GLN A 162 -39.66 -0.54 -23.63
CA GLN A 162 -40.48 0.42 -24.39
C GLN A 162 -41.83 0.68 -23.70
N ARG A 163 -42.41 1.86 -23.94
CA ARG A 163 -43.86 2.08 -23.79
C ARG A 163 -44.53 1.97 -25.17
N THR A 164 -45.63 1.25 -25.24
CA THR A 164 -46.50 1.16 -26.43
C THR A 164 -47.89 1.74 -26.14
N PRO A 165 -48.50 2.46 -27.10
CA PRO A 165 -49.96 2.60 -27.21
C PRO A 165 -50.57 1.39 -27.97
N LYS A 166 -51.91 1.30 -28.01
CA LYS A 166 -52.65 0.18 -28.63
C LYS A 166 -53.39 0.60 -29.92
N THR A 167 -53.24 -0.19 -30.98
CA THR A 167 -54.26 -0.54 -32.00
C THR A 167 -53.85 -1.94 -32.53
N ALA A 168 -54.65 -3.01 -32.61
CA ALA A 168 -56.09 -3.28 -32.79
C ALA A 168 -56.52 -3.50 -34.26
N GLN A 169 -56.44 -4.76 -34.74
CA GLN A 169 -57.54 -5.56 -35.36
C GLN A 169 -57.04 -6.71 -36.28
N ASN A 170 -57.74 -7.86 -36.21
CA ASN A 170 -57.92 -8.96 -37.20
C ASN A 170 -56.69 -9.72 -37.80
N GLY A 171 -56.76 -11.03 -38.15
CA GLY A 171 -57.72 -12.08 -37.76
C GLY A 171 -57.94 -13.25 -38.76
N LYS A 172 -57.37 -14.46 -38.50
CA LYS A 172 -57.61 -15.78 -39.19
C LYS A 172 -57.06 -15.87 -40.64
N GLY A 173 -56.70 -17.03 -41.26
CA GLY A 173 -56.62 -18.45 -40.84
C GLY A 173 -55.81 -19.34 -41.85
N PRO A 174 -55.62 -20.67 -41.65
CA PRO A 174 -54.68 -21.58 -42.39
C PRO A 174 -55.41 -22.80 -43.06
N PRO A 175 -54.87 -24.04 -43.35
CA PRO A 175 -53.50 -24.64 -43.43
C PRO A 175 -53.23 -25.62 -44.65
N ALA A 176 -52.11 -26.42 -44.61
CA ALA A 176 -51.75 -27.66 -45.38
C ALA A 176 -51.34 -27.58 -46.89
N GLY A 177 -50.57 -28.52 -47.53
CA GLY A 177 -49.74 -29.67 -47.07
C GLY A 177 -49.17 -30.59 -48.21
N HIS A 178 -48.09 -31.38 -47.93
CA HIS A 178 -47.41 -32.51 -48.67
C HIS A 178 -46.02 -32.35 -49.39
N GLU A 179 -44.99 -33.11 -48.91
CA GLU A 179 -44.07 -34.13 -49.53
C GLU A 179 -43.38 -33.99 -50.94
N PRO A 180 -42.42 -34.88 -51.37
CA PRO A 180 -41.19 -35.43 -50.70
C PRO A 180 -39.91 -35.61 -51.64
N HIS A 181 -38.76 -36.10 -51.09
CA HIS A 181 -37.69 -37.02 -51.64
C HIS A 181 -37.12 -36.95 -53.11
N ASN A 182 -35.99 -37.59 -53.55
CA ASN A 182 -34.70 -38.13 -53.00
C ASN A 182 -33.84 -38.81 -54.13
N THR A 183 -32.48 -38.83 -54.04
CA THR A 183 -31.55 -39.73 -54.81
C THR A 183 -30.16 -39.84 -54.12
N LYS A 184 -29.71 -41.02 -53.64
CA LYS A 184 -28.77 -42.03 -54.24
C LYS A 184 -27.29 -41.57 -54.41
N GLN A 185 -26.23 -42.40 -54.27
CA GLN A 185 -26.06 -43.87 -54.43
C GLN A 185 -24.92 -44.48 -53.52
N SER A 186 -24.48 -45.73 -53.70
CA SER A 186 -23.73 -46.56 -52.70
C SER A 186 -22.85 -47.70 -53.27
N HIS A 187 -21.83 -48.23 -52.54
CA HIS A 187 -21.35 -49.65 -52.63
C HIS A 187 -20.37 -50.18 -51.52
N ASN A 188 -20.83 -51.15 -50.71
CA ASN A 188 -20.33 -52.52 -50.35
C ASN A 188 -18.90 -52.96 -49.87
N HIS A 189 -18.91 -54.00 -48.98
CA HIS A 189 -17.99 -55.19 -48.81
C HIS A 189 -16.57 -55.05 -48.15
N THR A 190 -15.97 -55.94 -47.32
CA THR A 190 -16.41 -57.09 -46.43
C THR A 190 -15.38 -57.44 -45.29
N SER A 191 -15.68 -58.45 -44.43
CA SER A 191 -15.01 -58.99 -43.19
C SER A 191 -13.68 -59.82 -43.42
N PRO A 192 -13.02 -60.61 -42.47
CA PRO A 192 -13.39 -61.18 -41.14
C PRO A 192 -12.23 -61.24 -40.03
N PRO A 193 -11.95 -62.26 -39.13
CA PRO A 193 -11.89 -62.00 -37.66
C PRO A 193 -10.90 -62.78 -36.70
N THR A 194 -10.95 -62.46 -35.38
CA THR A 194 -10.69 -63.29 -34.14
C THR A 194 -9.34 -64.00 -33.79
N LYS A 195 -8.93 -63.91 -32.49
CA LYS A 195 -8.37 -65.00 -31.63
C LYS A 195 -8.53 -64.69 -30.11
N ASN A 196 -8.21 -65.62 -29.19
CA ASN A 196 -8.89 -65.74 -27.86
C ASN A 196 -8.04 -66.44 -26.73
N LYS A 197 -8.48 -66.32 -25.45
CA LYS A 197 -7.99 -66.93 -24.15
C LYS A 197 -6.71 -66.29 -23.57
N GLY A 198 -6.42 -66.28 -22.25
CA GLY A 198 -7.07 -66.75 -20.99
C GLY A 198 -6.07 -66.62 -19.78
N ARG A 199 -6.25 -67.07 -18.51
CA ARG A 199 -7.38 -67.63 -17.70
C ARG A 199 -6.93 -67.83 -16.21
N ARG A 200 -7.79 -67.61 -15.18
CA ARG A 200 -7.66 -68.01 -13.71
C ARG A 200 -6.68 -67.20 -12.81
N ARG A 201 -6.73 -67.18 -11.45
CA ARG A 201 -7.75 -67.35 -10.35
C ARG A 201 -7.08 -67.04 -8.96
N GLY A 202 -7.80 -66.57 -7.93
CA GLY A 202 -7.37 -66.79 -6.52
C GLY A 202 -8.01 -65.91 -5.41
N ARG A 203 -8.47 -66.55 -4.31
CA ARG A 203 -9.01 -66.02 -3.03
C ARG A 203 -8.09 -64.97 -2.34
N GLY A 204 -8.50 -64.12 -1.39
CA GLY A 204 -9.78 -63.93 -0.67
C GLY A 204 -9.55 -63.64 0.85
N GLY A 205 -10.30 -62.72 1.46
CA GLY A 205 -10.14 -62.29 2.87
C GLY A 205 -11.31 -61.39 3.36
N ARG A 206 -11.44 -61.12 4.67
CA ARG A 206 -12.64 -60.50 5.29
C ARG A 206 -12.35 -59.68 6.56
N LYS A 207 -13.21 -58.67 6.83
CA LYS A 207 -13.40 -57.93 8.11
C LYS A 207 -12.24 -57.01 8.57
N SER A 208 -12.44 -55.94 9.35
CA SER A 208 -13.67 -55.25 9.82
C SER A 208 -13.38 -53.81 10.30
N ASP A 209 -14.40 -52.94 10.18
CA ASP A 209 -14.80 -51.79 11.02
C ASP A 209 -13.74 -50.92 11.75
N GLN A 210 -13.69 -49.61 11.44
CA GLN A 210 -14.17 -48.50 12.32
C GLN A 210 -13.76 -47.08 11.85
N GLY A 211 -14.71 -46.13 11.95
CA GLY A 211 -14.47 -44.74 12.42
C GLY A 211 -13.62 -43.75 11.61
N ASP A 212 -14.22 -43.03 10.65
CA ASP A 212 -13.65 -41.78 10.09
C ASP A 212 -13.68 -40.63 11.11
N VAL A 213 -12.52 -40.03 11.40
CA VAL A 213 -12.41 -38.75 12.15
C VAL A 213 -11.48 -37.78 11.42
N CYS A 214 -11.99 -36.59 11.12
CA CYS A 214 -11.28 -35.54 10.38
C CYS A 214 -10.16 -34.89 11.20
N MET A 215 -8.94 -34.82 10.66
CA MET A 215 -7.84 -34.01 11.21
C MET A 215 -7.09 -33.20 10.14
N ARG A 216 -6.50 -32.09 10.59
CA ARG A 216 -5.81 -31.07 9.76
C ARG A 216 -4.39 -31.51 9.37
N PRO A 217 -3.84 -31.04 8.24
CA PRO A 217 -2.40 -31.01 8.04
C PRO A 217 -1.74 -30.15 9.12
N SER A 218 -0.77 -30.72 9.84
CA SER A 218 0.07 -30.02 10.80
C SER A 218 1.50 -29.95 10.27
N SER A 219 2.11 -28.77 10.33
CA SER A 219 3.50 -28.57 9.91
C SER A 219 4.47 -29.23 10.89
N ARG A 220 5.24 -30.22 10.43
CA ARG A 220 6.45 -30.69 11.11
C ARG A 220 7.60 -30.81 10.11
N HIS A 221 8.81 -30.54 10.58
CA HIS A 221 10.03 -30.77 9.81
C HIS A 221 10.36 -32.27 9.76
N CYS A 222 10.88 -32.73 8.62
CA CYS A 222 11.44 -34.07 8.50
C CYS A 222 12.97 -34.03 8.65
N THR A 223 13.46 -34.41 9.82
CA THR A 223 14.85 -34.87 9.98
C THR A 223 14.89 -36.37 9.75
N VAL A 224 15.61 -36.82 8.72
CA VAL A 224 15.88 -38.24 8.49
C VAL A 224 17.12 -38.62 9.32
N ALA A 225 16.92 -39.46 10.33
CA ALA A 225 18.01 -40.04 11.11
C ALA A 225 18.08 -41.56 10.82
N GLN A 226 19.21 -42.02 10.30
CA GLN A 226 19.52 -43.45 10.21
C GLN A 226 20.07 -43.94 11.56
N LYS A 227 19.77 -45.18 11.94
CA LYS A 227 20.32 -45.80 13.16
C LYS A 227 21.71 -46.39 12.90
N PRO A 228 22.63 -46.33 13.88
CA PRO A 228 23.93 -46.98 13.78
C PRO A 228 23.84 -48.50 14.06
N VAL A 229 24.87 -49.23 13.63
CA VAL A 229 25.17 -50.61 14.04
C VAL A 229 26.66 -50.68 14.38
N ASN A 230 26.99 -51.13 15.60
CA ASN A 230 28.38 -51.34 16.02
C ASN A 230 28.92 -52.66 15.42
N PRO A 231 30.25 -52.77 15.29
CA PRO A 231 30.95 -53.72 16.16
C PRO A 231 32.02 -53.03 17.03
N GLY A 232 32.60 -53.76 17.99
CA GLY A 232 33.43 -53.20 19.06
C GLY A 232 34.95 -53.26 18.83
N SER A 233 35.63 -52.35 19.52
CA SER A 233 36.84 -52.57 20.34
C SER A 233 37.94 -53.54 19.86
N ALA A 234 39.11 -52.96 19.57
CA ALA A 234 40.41 -53.50 20.00
C ALA A 234 41.42 -52.33 20.14
N ASP A 235 42.37 -52.45 21.06
CA ASP A 235 43.39 -51.45 21.39
C ASP A 235 44.70 -51.60 20.57
N ILE A 236 45.71 -50.81 20.95
CA ILE A 236 47.18 -51.05 20.89
C ILE A 236 48.03 -50.06 20.05
N LEU A 237 48.82 -49.29 20.81
CA LEU A 237 50.21 -48.82 20.61
C LEU A 237 50.77 -48.53 19.18
N ALA A 238 50.98 -47.23 18.94
CA ALA A 238 52.29 -46.55 18.82
C ALA A 238 53.42 -47.03 17.84
N ALA A 239 54.14 -46.00 17.36
CA ALA A 239 55.59 -45.92 17.09
C ALA A 239 56.15 -46.04 15.64
N THR A 240 56.56 -44.87 15.12
CA THR A 240 57.86 -44.54 14.45
C THR A 240 58.26 -45.05 13.05
N SER A 241 58.94 -44.12 12.33
CA SER A 241 59.93 -44.33 11.24
C SER A 241 59.41 -44.75 9.85
N ASN A 242 60.08 -44.49 8.71
CA ASN A 242 61.08 -43.47 8.31
C ASN A 242 61.23 -43.44 6.76
N GLY A 243 61.76 -42.34 6.19
CA GLY A 243 62.18 -42.23 4.77
C GLY A 243 61.07 -41.77 3.80
N SER A 244 61.26 -40.85 2.81
CA SER A 244 62.30 -40.65 1.76
C SER A 244 62.13 -41.63 0.59
N ILE A 245 62.10 -41.24 -0.71
CA ILE A 245 62.95 -40.27 -1.45
C ILE A 245 62.19 -39.61 -2.65
N GLN A 246 62.55 -38.34 -2.96
CA GLN A 246 62.50 -37.53 -4.22
C GLN A 246 61.45 -37.76 -5.36
N ASN A 247 60.96 -36.61 -5.89
CA ASN A 247 60.66 -36.25 -7.30
C ASN A 247 59.67 -37.11 -8.15
N ASP A 248 58.89 -36.58 -9.11
CA ASP A 248 58.93 -35.28 -9.83
C ASP A 248 57.51 -34.73 -10.18
N HIS A 249 57.46 -33.49 -10.69
CA HIS A 249 56.36 -32.79 -11.38
C HIS A 249 54.93 -33.40 -11.47
N ASN A 250 53.91 -32.63 -11.05
CA ASN A 250 52.82 -32.20 -11.96
C ASN A 250 51.89 -31.08 -11.40
N LEU A 251 51.10 -30.48 -12.29
CA LEU A 251 50.10 -29.44 -11.97
C LEU A 251 48.83 -30.03 -11.33
N SER A 252 48.21 -29.29 -10.41
CA SER A 252 46.77 -29.38 -10.12
C SER A 252 46.22 -28.01 -9.68
N GLY A 253 44.95 -27.74 -10.03
CA GLY A 253 44.31 -26.44 -9.79
C GLY A 253 43.58 -26.36 -8.46
N MET A 254 43.47 -25.17 -7.88
CA MET A 254 42.66 -24.92 -6.69
C MET A 254 41.17 -24.84 -7.05
N GLU A 255 40.43 -25.93 -6.91
CA GLU A 255 38.96 -25.90 -6.92
C GLU A 255 38.43 -25.14 -5.68
N MET A 256 38.05 -23.88 -5.87
CA MET A 256 37.37 -23.09 -4.84
C MET A 256 35.90 -23.51 -4.74
N GLY A 257 35.63 -24.55 -3.95
CA GLY A 257 34.27 -25.03 -3.66
C GLY A 257 33.42 -23.99 -2.92
N PHE A 258 32.20 -23.74 -3.41
CA PHE A 258 31.27 -22.80 -2.77
C PHE A 258 30.68 -23.38 -1.47
N PRO A 259 30.57 -22.58 -0.38
CA PRO A 259 30.13 -23.08 0.91
C PRO A 259 28.61 -23.24 1.01
N THR A 260 28.14 -24.44 1.32
CA THR A 260 26.73 -24.85 1.43
C THR A 260 25.99 -24.29 2.67
N SER A 261 26.48 -23.20 3.27
CA SER A 261 26.06 -22.69 4.59
C SER A 261 25.53 -21.27 4.54
N SER A 262 24.55 -20.96 5.39
CA SER A 262 24.01 -19.60 5.53
C SER A 262 24.93 -18.63 6.29
N LYS A 263 26.09 -19.09 6.79
CA LYS A 263 27.03 -18.29 7.60
C LYS A 263 28.22 -17.72 6.83
N SER A 264 28.26 -17.89 5.50
CA SER A 264 29.47 -17.64 4.68
C SER A 264 29.27 -16.66 3.51
N LEU A 265 28.05 -16.17 3.28
CA LEU A 265 27.77 -15.10 2.32
C LEU A 265 27.41 -13.83 3.10
N ASN A 266 28.35 -12.90 3.19
CA ASN A 266 28.12 -11.56 3.71
C ASN A 266 27.63 -10.65 2.58
N PHE A 267 26.76 -9.68 2.89
CA PHE A 267 26.41 -8.63 1.93
C PHE A 267 27.59 -7.67 1.71
N ALA A 268 27.55 -6.92 0.60
CA ALA A 268 28.59 -5.94 0.27
C ALA A 268 28.70 -4.86 1.37
N SER A 269 29.87 -4.80 2.02
CA SER A 269 30.24 -3.72 2.95
C SER A 269 30.33 -2.39 2.22
N ARG A 270 29.95 -1.30 2.89
CA ARG A 270 30.05 0.05 2.33
C ARG A 270 31.50 0.41 1.97
N PRO A 271 31.81 0.73 0.69
CA PRO A 271 33.18 1.05 0.25
C PRO A 271 33.62 2.47 0.63
N GLY A 272 32.68 3.31 1.08
CA GLY A 272 32.91 4.69 1.48
C GLY A 272 31.62 5.52 1.43
N PHE A 273 31.76 6.84 1.58
CA PHE A 273 30.68 7.81 1.42
C PHE A 273 30.94 8.68 0.19
N GLY A 274 29.92 8.90 -0.63
CA GLY A 274 30.04 9.70 -1.84
C GLY A 274 30.36 11.17 -1.53
N GLN A 275 31.12 11.80 -2.43
CA GLN A 275 31.51 13.21 -2.37
C GLN A 275 30.95 14.03 -3.54
N VAL A 276 30.46 13.39 -4.62
CA VAL A 276 29.92 14.08 -5.80
C VAL A 276 28.56 14.70 -5.49
N GLY A 277 28.33 15.91 -6.03
CA GLY A 277 27.09 16.66 -5.90
C GLY A 277 27.13 17.77 -4.85
N THR A 278 26.22 18.73 -4.95
CA THR A 278 26.17 19.90 -4.05
C THR A 278 25.74 19.46 -2.65
N LYS A 279 26.62 19.60 -1.65
CA LYS A 279 26.31 19.27 -0.24
C LYS A 279 25.16 20.15 0.29
N CYS A 280 24.20 19.53 0.98
CA CYS A 280 23.06 20.19 1.59
C CYS A 280 22.59 19.45 2.86
N ILE A 281 21.68 20.07 3.61
CA ILE A 281 21.07 19.46 4.81
C ILE A 281 19.60 19.13 4.52
N VAL A 282 19.19 17.92 4.88
CA VAL A 282 17.79 17.46 4.85
C VAL A 282 17.38 16.93 6.23
N LYS A 283 16.10 16.99 6.54
CA LYS A 283 15.52 16.34 7.73
C LYS A 283 14.89 15.03 7.31
N ALA A 284 15.17 13.96 8.04
CA ALA A 284 14.52 12.67 7.86
C ALA A 284 13.44 12.45 8.93
N ASN A 285 12.39 11.69 8.62
CA ASN A 285 11.37 11.25 9.60
C ASN A 285 11.86 10.12 10.52
N HIS A 286 13.10 10.27 10.95
CA HIS A 286 13.88 9.39 11.79
C HIS A 286 14.16 10.15 13.08
N PHE A 287 13.84 9.55 14.22
CA PHE A 287 14.09 10.11 15.54
C PHE A 287 15.18 9.27 16.20
N PHE A 288 16.20 9.90 16.80
CA PHE A 288 17.26 9.17 17.50
C PHE A 288 16.65 8.44 18.71
N ALA A 289 17.06 7.20 18.92
CA ALA A 289 16.75 6.41 20.11
C ALA A 289 18.05 6.00 20.81
N GLU A 290 18.14 6.27 22.10
CA GLU A 290 19.26 5.83 22.93
C GLU A 290 19.19 4.30 23.15
N LEU A 291 20.37 3.68 23.25
CA LEU A 291 20.48 2.27 23.61
C LEU A 291 20.13 2.05 25.09
N PRO A 292 19.42 0.96 25.44
CA PRO A 292 19.29 0.52 26.83
C PRO A 292 20.63 0.23 27.50
N ASP A 293 20.81 0.75 28.71
CA ASP A 293 21.87 0.34 29.64
C ASP A 293 21.56 -1.00 30.36
N LYS A 294 20.36 -1.56 30.14
CA LYS A 294 19.87 -2.78 30.80
C LYS A 294 19.87 -3.98 29.86
N ASP A 295 20.25 -5.15 30.38
CA ASP A 295 20.06 -6.42 29.69
C ASP A 295 18.58 -6.72 29.44
N LEU A 296 18.26 -7.17 28.22
CA LEU A 296 16.91 -7.49 27.79
C LEU A 296 16.71 -9.01 27.71
N ASN A 297 15.61 -9.51 28.27
CA ASN A 297 15.38 -10.95 28.44
C ASN A 297 14.07 -11.39 27.78
N GLN A 298 14.07 -12.58 27.20
CA GLN A 298 12.94 -13.19 26.50
C GLN A 298 12.41 -14.41 27.27
N TYR A 299 11.09 -14.48 27.37
CA TYR A 299 10.32 -15.56 27.96
C TYR A 299 9.27 -16.08 26.95
N ASP A 300 9.06 -17.40 26.92
CA ASP A 300 7.91 -18.03 26.26
C ASP A 300 6.70 -18.03 27.20
N VAL A 301 5.52 -17.88 26.62
CA VAL A 301 4.23 -17.80 27.30
C VAL A 301 3.26 -18.80 26.69
N THR A 302 2.79 -19.73 27.51
CA THR A 302 1.71 -20.65 27.16
C THR A 302 0.48 -20.32 28.00
N ILE A 303 -0.65 -20.09 27.34
CA ILE A 303 -1.96 -19.81 27.97
C ILE A 303 -2.87 -21.02 27.74
N THR A 304 -3.41 -21.56 28.83
CA THR A 304 -4.31 -22.71 28.85
C THR A 304 -5.65 -22.32 29.50
N PRO A 305 -6.81 -22.55 28.85
CA PRO A 305 -6.99 -23.12 27.50
C PRO A 305 -6.46 -22.20 26.39
N GLU A 306 -6.16 -22.76 25.21
CA GLU A 306 -5.57 -21.99 24.10
C GLU A 306 -6.52 -20.89 23.61
N VAL A 307 -6.02 -19.64 23.61
CA VAL A 307 -6.79 -18.47 23.17
C VAL A 307 -6.22 -17.93 21.84
N THR A 308 -7.05 -18.03 20.79
CA THR A 308 -6.72 -17.57 19.42
C THR A 308 -6.79 -16.05 19.23
N SER A 309 -7.37 -15.32 20.19
CA SER A 309 -7.57 -13.87 20.13
C SER A 309 -6.42 -13.11 20.80
N ARG A 310 -5.55 -12.47 19.99
CA ARG A 310 -4.45 -11.64 20.52
C ARG A 310 -4.90 -10.57 21.51
N THR A 311 -6.11 -10.01 21.33
CA THR A 311 -6.68 -9.01 22.24
C THR A 311 -6.99 -9.62 23.61
N MET A 312 -7.49 -10.87 23.64
CA MET A 312 -7.75 -11.57 24.90
C MET A 312 -6.44 -12.02 25.55
N ASN A 313 -5.46 -12.50 24.78
CA ASN A 313 -4.11 -12.82 25.31
C ASN A 313 -3.48 -11.60 26.00
N ARG A 314 -3.62 -10.42 25.41
CA ARG A 314 -3.15 -9.15 26.00
C ARG A 314 -3.95 -8.72 27.23
N ALA A 315 -5.23 -9.05 27.32
CA ALA A 315 -6.04 -8.83 28.52
C ALA A 315 -5.62 -9.77 29.67
N ILE A 316 -5.44 -11.07 29.38
CA ILE A 316 -4.93 -12.07 30.34
C ILE A 316 -3.56 -11.63 30.87
N MET A 317 -2.64 -11.24 29.99
CA MET A 317 -1.30 -10.78 30.40
C MET A 317 -1.34 -9.45 31.17
N ALA A 318 -2.28 -8.54 30.86
CA ALA A 318 -2.43 -7.31 31.63
C ALA A 318 -2.94 -7.56 33.06
N GLU A 319 -3.89 -8.49 33.23
CA GLU A 319 -4.38 -8.88 34.55
C GLU A 319 -3.34 -9.70 35.34
N LEU A 320 -2.56 -10.57 34.68
CA LEU A 320 -1.40 -11.25 35.28
C LEU A 320 -0.42 -10.23 35.88
N VAL A 321 0.01 -9.24 35.10
CA VAL A 321 0.92 -8.19 35.58
C VAL A 321 0.26 -7.41 36.73
N LYS A 322 -1.03 -7.07 36.64
CA LYS A 322 -1.75 -6.38 37.71
C LYS A 322 -1.82 -7.17 39.02
N LEU A 323 -1.96 -8.49 38.97
CA LEU A 323 -2.04 -9.36 40.16
C LEU A 323 -0.67 -9.71 40.76
N TYR A 324 0.36 -9.87 39.92
CA TYR A 324 1.63 -10.49 40.32
C TYR A 324 2.86 -9.58 40.22
N LYS A 325 2.73 -8.31 39.80
CA LYS A 325 3.87 -7.39 39.63
C LYS A 325 4.69 -7.22 40.91
N GLU A 326 4.02 -6.95 42.03
CA GLU A 326 4.67 -6.58 43.29
C GLU A 326 5.21 -7.81 44.03
N SER A 327 4.50 -8.93 43.94
CA SER A 327 4.80 -10.17 44.65
C SER A 327 5.79 -11.09 43.91
N GLU A 328 5.68 -11.25 42.59
CA GLU A 328 6.35 -12.36 41.89
C GLU A 328 7.13 -11.96 40.63
N LEU A 329 6.76 -10.87 39.94
CA LEU A 329 7.51 -10.36 38.79
C LEU A 329 8.69 -9.46 39.21
N GLY A 330 8.86 -9.22 40.51
CA GLY A 330 9.91 -8.36 41.07
C GLY A 330 9.82 -6.92 40.57
N MET A 331 8.63 -6.33 40.67
CA MET A 331 8.28 -4.95 40.25
C MET A 331 8.41 -4.62 38.75
N ARG A 332 8.82 -5.58 37.90
CA ARG A 332 9.04 -5.34 36.46
C ARG A 332 7.74 -5.14 35.66
N LEU A 333 7.85 -4.39 34.57
CA LEU A 333 6.77 -4.13 33.61
C LEU A 333 7.05 -4.80 32.25
N PRO A 334 6.61 -6.06 32.03
CA PRO A 334 6.94 -6.78 30.82
C PRO A 334 6.13 -6.34 29.59
N ALA A 335 6.78 -6.32 28.42
CA ALA A 335 6.14 -6.12 27.11
C ALA A 335 5.82 -7.49 26.48
N TYR A 336 4.70 -7.61 25.74
CA TYR A 336 4.18 -8.90 25.28
C TYR A 336 3.75 -8.84 23.80
N ASP A 337 4.14 -9.79 22.97
CA ASP A 337 3.78 -9.77 21.54
C ASP A 337 2.26 -9.98 21.29
N GLY A 338 1.56 -10.60 22.25
CA GLY A 338 0.14 -10.97 22.15
C GLY A 338 -0.11 -12.40 21.68
N ARG A 339 0.94 -13.25 21.65
CA ARG A 339 0.88 -14.66 21.26
C ARG A 339 1.65 -15.53 22.25
N LYS A 340 2.99 -15.39 22.29
CA LYS A 340 3.91 -16.30 22.98
C LYS A 340 5.15 -15.62 23.55
N SER A 341 5.58 -14.47 23.05
CA SER A 341 6.85 -13.88 23.48
C SER A 341 6.63 -12.71 24.45
N LEU A 342 7.19 -12.83 25.64
CA LEU A 342 7.17 -11.84 26.71
C LEU A 342 8.61 -11.38 26.98
N TYR A 343 8.77 -10.10 27.27
CA TYR A 343 10.08 -9.46 27.35
C TYR A 343 10.19 -8.56 28.58
N THR A 344 11.39 -8.48 29.18
CA THR A 344 11.69 -7.62 30.34
C THR A 344 13.06 -6.96 30.22
N ALA A 345 13.24 -5.87 30.96
CA ALA A 345 14.55 -5.35 31.31
C ALA A 345 15.01 -5.95 32.66
N GLY A 346 16.14 -6.65 32.66
CA GLY A 346 16.53 -7.57 33.74
C GLY A 346 15.63 -8.82 33.82
N GLU A 347 16.05 -9.80 34.62
CA GLU A 347 15.40 -11.11 34.71
C GLU A 347 14.35 -11.17 35.83
N PHE A 348 13.23 -11.87 35.59
CA PHE A 348 12.31 -12.27 36.65
C PHE A 348 13.01 -13.15 37.71
N PRO A 349 12.53 -13.17 38.98
CA PRO A 349 13.10 -13.98 40.06
C PRO A 349 12.77 -15.49 39.93
N PHE A 350 12.54 -15.99 38.72
CA PHE A 350 12.24 -17.39 38.41
C PHE A 350 12.65 -17.75 36.98
N SER A 351 13.15 -18.98 36.78
CA SER A 351 13.45 -19.51 35.43
C SER A 351 12.18 -19.97 34.70
N TRP A 352 11.16 -20.42 35.43
CA TRP A 352 9.80 -20.63 34.93
C TRP A 352 8.79 -20.57 36.09
N LYS A 353 7.53 -20.22 35.79
CA LYS A 353 6.42 -20.27 36.76
C LYS A 353 5.07 -20.41 36.06
N GLU A 354 4.09 -21.03 36.74
CA GLU A 354 2.67 -21.00 36.36
C GLU A 354 1.92 -20.01 37.25
N PHE A 355 1.08 -19.19 36.62
CA PHE A 355 0.16 -18.23 37.25
C PHE A 355 -1.29 -18.64 36.97
N SER A 356 -2.20 -18.39 37.91
CA SER A 356 -3.65 -18.41 37.63
C SER A 356 -4.16 -16.99 37.43
N VAL A 357 -4.89 -16.77 36.33
CA VAL A 357 -5.48 -15.47 35.99
C VAL A 357 -6.97 -15.65 35.77
N LYS A 358 -7.79 -15.04 36.64
CA LYS A 358 -9.25 -15.04 36.49
C LYS A 358 -9.70 -13.78 35.76
N LEU A 359 -10.34 -13.95 34.61
CA LEU A 359 -11.03 -12.88 33.90
C LEU A 359 -12.55 -13.09 33.98
N VAL A 360 -13.29 -12.03 34.29
CA VAL A 360 -14.74 -12.00 34.14
C VAL A 360 -15.06 -11.87 32.65
N ASP A 361 -15.61 -12.91 32.04
CA ASP A 361 -16.15 -12.82 30.68
C ASP A 361 -17.50 -12.09 30.74
N GLU A 362 -17.55 -10.85 30.22
CA GLU A 362 -18.80 -10.16 29.89
C GLU A 362 -19.42 -10.80 28.63
N ASP A 363 -19.81 -12.08 28.73
CA ASP A 363 -20.59 -12.76 27.69
C ASP A 363 -22.05 -12.30 27.76
N ASP A 364 -22.61 -11.84 26.64
CA ASP A 364 -23.93 -11.21 26.52
C ASP A 364 -25.12 -12.20 26.72
N GLY A 365 -25.08 -13.07 27.73
CA GLY A 365 -26.11 -14.07 28.05
C GLY A 365 -27.32 -13.46 28.75
N ILE A 366 -28.53 -13.66 28.21
CA ILE A 366 -29.78 -13.04 28.70
C ILE A 366 -30.16 -13.47 30.13
N ASN A 367 -29.65 -14.61 30.61
CA ASN A 367 -29.69 -15.04 32.02
C ASN A 367 -28.37 -15.74 32.40
N GLY A 368 -27.23 -15.16 32.00
CA GLY A 368 -25.91 -15.66 32.38
C GLY A 368 -25.46 -15.08 33.72
N SER A 369 -25.06 -15.91 34.67
CA SER A 369 -24.19 -15.48 35.76
C SER A 369 -22.86 -14.95 35.19
N LYS A 370 -22.17 -14.06 35.92
CA LYS A 370 -20.80 -13.65 35.57
C LYS A 370 -19.92 -14.90 35.48
N ARG A 371 -19.51 -15.28 34.26
CA ARG A 371 -18.65 -16.44 34.05
C ARG A 371 -17.20 -15.99 34.15
N GLU A 372 -16.67 -16.04 35.36
CA GLU A 372 -15.22 -16.05 35.55
C GLU A 372 -14.62 -17.23 34.79
N ARG A 373 -13.64 -16.95 33.93
CA ARG A 373 -12.78 -17.95 33.31
C ARG A 373 -11.40 -17.85 33.92
N GLU A 374 -10.95 -18.99 34.42
CA GLU A 374 -9.62 -19.18 34.96
C GLU A 374 -8.67 -19.63 33.84
N TYR A 375 -7.59 -18.88 33.66
CA TYR A 375 -6.53 -19.13 32.68
C TYR A 375 -5.25 -19.48 33.41
N LYS A 376 -4.68 -20.66 33.13
CA LYS A 376 -3.32 -21.00 33.55
C LYS A 376 -2.35 -20.39 32.56
N VAL A 377 -1.41 -19.58 33.04
CA VAL A 377 -0.39 -18.93 32.23
C VAL A 377 0.98 -19.38 32.70
N VAL A 378 1.67 -20.15 31.87
CA VAL A 378 3.06 -20.57 32.13
C VAL A 378 4.00 -19.58 31.44
N VAL A 379 4.92 -19.00 32.21
CA VAL A 379 5.99 -18.12 31.72
C VAL A 379 7.32 -18.81 31.96
N LYS A 380 8.17 -18.94 30.93
CA LYS A 380 9.46 -19.65 30.99
C LYS A 380 10.57 -18.87 30.29
N PHE A 381 11.73 -18.73 30.93
CA PHE A 381 12.91 -18.09 30.35
C PHE A 381 13.41 -18.82 29.10
N VAL A 382 13.83 -18.06 28.09
CA VAL A 382 14.34 -18.58 26.82
C VAL A 382 15.77 -18.11 26.55
N ALA A 383 16.01 -16.79 26.59
CA ALA A 383 17.31 -16.20 26.26
C ALA A 383 17.45 -14.77 26.78
N ARG A 384 18.70 -14.32 26.96
CA ARG A 384 19.08 -12.92 27.11
C ARG A 384 19.57 -12.38 25.75
N ALA A 385 19.11 -11.20 25.36
CA ALA A 385 19.54 -10.55 24.12
C ALA A 385 20.86 -9.79 24.34
N ASN A 386 21.80 -9.92 23.40
CA ASN A 386 23.16 -9.40 23.56
C ASN A 386 23.21 -7.89 23.21
N MET A 387 22.99 -7.03 24.21
CA MET A 387 23.00 -5.57 24.03
C MET A 387 24.39 -5.02 23.68
N HIS A 388 25.47 -5.63 24.17
CA HIS A 388 26.84 -5.28 23.80
C HIS A 388 27.12 -5.55 22.31
N HIS A 389 26.64 -6.68 21.77
CA HIS A 389 26.69 -6.99 20.35
C HIS A 389 25.88 -5.96 19.54
N LEU A 390 24.69 -5.57 19.99
CA LEU A 390 23.92 -4.50 19.33
C LEU A 390 24.69 -3.18 19.29
N GLY A 391 25.37 -2.81 20.38
CA GLY A 391 26.27 -1.65 20.42
C GLY A 391 27.45 -1.76 19.44
N GLN A 392 28.12 -2.93 19.36
CA GLN A 392 29.21 -3.17 18.41
C GLN A 392 28.74 -3.11 16.94
N PHE A 393 27.58 -3.67 16.63
CA PHE A 393 26.96 -3.65 15.30
C PHE A 393 26.57 -2.23 14.87
N LEU A 394 25.90 -1.46 15.74
CA LEU A 394 25.54 -0.07 15.47
C LEU A 394 26.76 0.86 15.33
N ALA A 395 27.84 0.56 16.05
CA ALA A 395 29.14 1.23 15.91
C ALA A 395 29.94 0.78 14.67
N GLY A 396 29.37 -0.05 13.78
CA GLY A 396 30.02 -0.55 12.57
C GLY A 396 31.16 -1.56 12.80
N LYS A 397 31.38 -2.00 14.05
CA LYS A 397 32.47 -2.92 14.45
C LYS A 397 32.14 -4.39 14.20
N ARG A 398 30.89 -4.69 13.83
CA ARG A 398 30.37 -6.02 13.47
C ARG A 398 29.37 -5.88 12.33
N ALA A 399 29.36 -6.84 11.41
CA ALA A 399 28.39 -6.90 10.33
C ALA A 399 27.10 -7.67 10.69
N ASP A 400 27.17 -8.58 11.66
CA ASP A 400 26.04 -9.43 12.07
C ASP A 400 25.09 -8.68 13.01
N ALA A 401 23.85 -8.46 12.54
CA ALA A 401 22.80 -7.77 13.30
C ALA A 401 22.12 -8.70 14.32
N PRO A 402 22.09 -8.38 15.63
CA PRO A 402 21.34 -9.15 16.62
C PRO A 402 19.84 -8.86 16.50
N GLN A 403 19.16 -9.65 15.67
CA GLN A 403 17.74 -9.47 15.29
C GLN A 403 16.80 -9.59 16.50
N GLU A 404 17.16 -10.40 17.50
CA GLU A 404 16.40 -10.59 18.74
C GLU A 404 16.30 -9.26 19.50
N ALA A 405 17.42 -8.56 19.69
CA ALA A 405 17.46 -7.27 20.39
C ALA A 405 16.64 -6.20 19.64
N LEU A 406 16.78 -6.15 18.31
CA LEU A 406 16.01 -5.24 17.45
C LEU A 406 14.49 -5.55 17.50
N GLN A 407 14.11 -6.83 17.51
CA GLN A 407 12.71 -7.26 17.62
C GLN A 407 12.12 -6.92 18.99
N ILE A 408 12.86 -7.10 20.08
CA ILE A 408 12.41 -6.71 21.43
C ILE A 408 12.08 -5.22 21.43
N LEU A 409 13.00 -4.38 20.96
CA LEU A 409 12.84 -2.92 20.95
C LEU A 409 11.69 -2.47 20.02
N ASP A 410 11.52 -3.09 18.85
CA ASP A 410 10.37 -2.84 17.97
C ASP A 410 9.05 -3.21 18.66
N ILE A 411 9.01 -4.23 19.52
CA ILE A 411 7.81 -4.65 20.27
C ILE A 411 7.54 -3.70 21.45
N VAL A 412 8.55 -3.41 22.28
CA VAL A 412 8.47 -2.52 23.47
C VAL A 412 7.86 -1.17 23.09
N LEU A 413 8.41 -0.49 22.08
CA LEU A 413 7.95 0.85 21.67
C LEU A 413 6.53 0.85 21.05
N ARG A 414 5.98 -0.33 20.71
CA ARG A 414 4.59 -0.49 20.23
C ARG A 414 3.64 -0.96 21.32
N GLU A 415 4.11 -1.33 22.51
CA GLU A 415 3.27 -1.91 23.56
C GLU A 415 2.25 -0.89 24.07
N LEU A 416 2.66 0.33 24.41
CA LEU A 416 1.75 1.39 24.84
C LEU A 416 0.75 1.76 23.73
N SER A 417 1.22 1.99 22.51
CA SER A 417 0.36 2.28 21.34
C SER A 417 -0.64 1.15 21.05
N THR A 418 -0.29 -0.10 21.37
CA THR A 418 -1.20 -1.25 21.27
C THR A 418 -2.18 -1.33 22.46
N LYS A 419 -1.75 -0.97 23.67
CA LYS A 419 -2.64 -0.89 24.86
C LYS A 419 -3.62 0.29 24.82
N ARG A 420 -3.33 1.34 24.04
CA ARG A 420 -4.30 2.40 23.68
C ARG A 420 -5.47 1.88 22.80
N TYR A 421 -5.45 0.63 22.35
CA TYR A 421 -6.61 -0.01 21.69
C TYR A 421 -7.65 -0.51 22.70
N LYS A 422 -8.69 0.29 22.97
CA LYS A 422 -9.91 -0.18 23.64
C LYS A 422 -11.04 -0.36 22.62
N SER A 423 -11.31 -1.62 22.28
CA SER A 423 -12.62 -2.02 21.73
C SER A 423 -13.72 -1.60 22.72
N GLU A 424 -14.75 -0.90 22.24
CA GLU A 424 -15.79 -0.28 23.09
C GLU A 424 -16.77 -1.28 23.74
N SER A 425 -16.29 -2.20 24.57
CA SER A 425 -17.16 -3.03 25.42
C SER A 425 -17.26 -2.51 26.86
N VAL A 426 -16.24 -1.81 27.37
CA VAL A 426 -16.32 -1.12 28.67
C VAL A 426 -17.25 0.09 28.55
N CYS A 427 -18.53 -0.14 28.84
CA CYS A 427 -19.60 0.85 28.72
C CYS A 427 -19.43 2.00 29.75
N VAL A 428 -20.11 3.12 29.49
CA VAL A 428 -19.89 4.44 30.11
C VAL A 428 -19.98 4.44 31.65
N LYS A 429 -20.61 3.45 32.29
CA LYS A 429 -20.75 3.35 33.76
C LYS A 429 -19.43 3.47 34.54
N HIS A 430 -18.30 2.98 34.00
CA HIS A 430 -17.01 3.09 34.70
C HIS A 430 -16.37 4.49 34.64
N ARG A 431 -16.81 5.39 33.75
CA ARG A 431 -16.25 6.75 33.62
C ARG A 431 -16.62 7.73 34.74
N MET A 432 -17.52 7.36 35.66
CA MET A 432 -17.97 8.24 36.75
C MET A 432 -17.78 7.66 38.16
N ILE A 433 -17.47 6.37 38.29
CA ILE A 433 -17.33 5.69 39.59
C ILE A 433 -15.86 5.54 40.00
N LEU A 434 -14.95 5.23 39.05
CA LEU A 434 -13.50 5.08 39.33
C LEU A 434 -12.74 6.42 39.53
N ALA A 435 -13.45 7.50 39.86
CA ALA A 435 -12.85 8.82 40.10
C ALA A 435 -12.66 9.14 41.59
N ILE A 436 -12.98 8.20 42.48
CA ILE A 436 -13.07 8.42 43.94
C ILE A 436 -12.15 7.48 44.73
N ASP A 437 -11.91 6.24 44.27
CA ASP A 437 -11.12 5.24 45.01
C ASP A 437 -9.65 5.17 44.51
N ASN A 438 -8.73 5.08 45.47
CA ASN A 438 -7.27 5.23 45.30
C ASN A 438 -6.66 4.44 44.13
N PHE A 439 -6.22 5.14 43.09
CA PHE A 439 -5.33 4.62 42.04
C PHE A 439 -4.15 5.56 41.79
N SER A 440 -3.02 4.99 41.35
CA SER A 440 -1.81 5.75 41.04
C SER A 440 -2.02 6.74 39.88
N SER A 441 -1.23 7.82 39.84
CA SER A 441 -1.33 8.88 38.82
C SER A 441 -1.10 8.42 37.36
N VAL A 442 -0.58 7.20 37.17
CA VAL A 442 -0.32 6.60 35.86
C VAL A 442 -1.62 6.28 35.10
N ASP A 443 -2.63 5.73 35.78
CA ASP A 443 -3.89 5.32 35.13
C ASP A 443 -4.76 6.51 34.71
N LEU A 444 -4.74 7.60 35.48
CA LEU A 444 -5.44 8.84 35.10
C LEU A 444 -4.83 9.49 33.84
N THR A 445 -3.51 9.35 33.67
CA THR A 445 -2.80 9.85 32.48
C THR A 445 -3.12 9.00 31.24
N LEU A 446 -3.22 7.67 31.42
CA LEU A 446 -3.67 6.71 30.39
C LEU A 446 -5.13 6.94 29.92
N LEU A 447 -5.97 7.63 30.69
CA LEU A 447 -7.35 7.96 30.33
C LEU A 447 -7.51 9.18 29.40
N ILE A 448 -6.45 9.97 29.21
CA ILE A 448 -6.46 11.23 28.43
C ILE A 448 -5.90 11.03 27.01
N LEU A 449 -5.15 9.95 26.78
CA LEU A 449 -4.43 9.70 25.52
C LEU A 449 -5.31 8.94 24.49
N GLY A 450 -5.16 9.30 23.20
CA GLY A 450 -6.08 8.91 22.12
C GLY A 450 -6.19 7.40 21.86
N ARG A 451 -7.34 6.95 21.35
CA ARG A 451 -7.61 5.53 21.07
C ARG A 451 -7.06 5.10 19.72
N TYR A 452 -6.28 4.03 19.67
CA TYR A 452 -5.63 3.55 18.43
C TYR A 452 -6.12 2.18 17.97
N CYS A 453 -6.45 2.03 16.69
CA CYS A 453 -6.68 0.76 16.01
C CYS A 453 -5.36 0.26 15.35
N PRO A 454 -4.74 -0.83 15.83
CA PRO A 454 -3.47 -1.34 15.30
C PRO A 454 -3.69 -2.21 14.05
N ILE A 455 -3.00 -1.86 12.96
CA ILE A 455 -3.01 -2.58 11.67
C ILE A 455 -1.54 -2.71 11.21
N GLY A 456 -0.95 -3.89 11.41
CA GLY A 456 0.44 -4.15 11.03
C GLY A 456 1.44 -3.37 11.90
N ARG A 457 2.23 -2.49 11.28
CA ARG A 457 3.13 -1.51 11.95
C ARG A 457 2.52 -0.10 12.01
N SER A 458 1.20 0.04 11.85
CA SER A 458 0.52 1.34 11.86
C SER A 458 -0.66 1.39 12.82
N PHE A 459 -0.92 2.58 13.37
CA PHE A 459 -1.95 2.87 14.37
C PHE A 459 -2.89 3.95 13.84
N PHE A 460 -4.20 3.72 13.85
CA PHE A 460 -5.21 4.60 13.24
C PHE A 460 -6.27 5.08 14.24
N SER A 461 -6.78 6.29 14.07
CA SER A 461 -7.76 6.89 14.99
C SER A 461 -8.57 8.01 14.32
N PRO A 462 -9.85 8.20 14.68
CA PRO A 462 -10.58 9.43 14.37
C PRO A 462 -10.04 10.64 15.15
N ASP A 463 -9.41 10.42 16.31
CA ASP A 463 -8.90 11.47 17.20
C ASP A 463 -7.71 12.22 16.60
N ILE A 464 -6.87 11.53 15.79
CA ILE A 464 -5.68 12.09 15.13
C ILE A 464 -6.08 13.14 14.07
N ARG A 465 -7.18 12.90 13.35
CA ARG A 465 -7.79 13.84 12.41
C ARG A 465 -9.21 13.40 12.09
N ALA A 466 -10.14 14.35 12.16
CA ALA A 466 -11.54 14.19 11.79
C ALA A 466 -11.72 13.35 10.50
N PRO A 467 -12.38 12.17 10.58
CA PRO A 467 -12.58 11.29 9.43
C PRO A 467 -13.20 11.98 8.22
N GLN A 468 -12.83 11.52 7.02
CA GLN A 468 -13.30 12.09 5.76
C GLN A 468 -14.09 11.05 4.97
N ARG A 469 -15.34 11.37 4.62
CA ARG A 469 -16.21 10.47 3.85
C ARG A 469 -15.65 10.17 2.47
N LEU A 470 -15.55 8.89 2.15
CA LEU A 470 -15.17 8.35 0.84
C LEU A 470 -16.41 8.01 0.00
N GLY A 471 -17.55 7.75 0.65
CA GLY A 471 -18.83 7.39 0.04
C GLY A 471 -19.13 5.89 0.09
N ASP A 472 -20.38 5.51 -0.17
CA ASP A 472 -20.95 4.17 0.04
C ASP A 472 -20.86 3.68 1.50
N GLY A 473 -20.98 4.59 2.49
CA GLY A 473 -20.87 4.28 3.92
C GLY A 473 -19.44 4.01 4.42
N LEU A 474 -18.43 4.57 3.75
CA LEU A 474 -17.01 4.41 4.06
C LEU A 474 -16.33 5.76 4.27
N GLU A 475 -15.37 5.79 5.19
CA GLU A 475 -14.57 6.96 5.56
C GLU A 475 -13.07 6.64 5.61
N SER A 476 -12.22 7.67 5.58
CA SER A 476 -10.78 7.51 5.83
C SER A 476 -10.41 8.00 7.22
N TRP A 477 -9.79 7.14 8.02
CA TRP A 477 -9.12 7.50 9.26
C TRP A 477 -7.64 7.80 9.00
N CYS A 478 -7.10 8.80 9.70
CA CYS A 478 -5.66 9.04 9.73
C CYS A 478 -4.98 8.18 10.81
N GLY A 479 -3.66 8.12 10.74
CA GLY A 479 -2.84 7.30 11.61
C GLY A 479 -1.36 7.49 11.35
N PHE A 480 -0.53 6.74 12.05
CA PHE A 480 0.93 6.76 11.87
C PHE A 480 1.49 5.35 11.75
N TYR A 481 2.54 5.21 10.96
CA TYR A 481 3.45 4.06 10.96
C TYR A 481 4.51 4.25 12.04
N GLN A 482 4.99 3.14 12.62
CA GLN A 482 6.08 3.12 13.58
C GLN A 482 6.96 1.87 13.37
N SER A 483 8.28 2.05 13.28
CA SER A 483 9.27 0.96 13.37
C SER A 483 10.59 1.45 13.96
N ILE A 484 11.24 0.65 14.82
CA ILE A 484 12.66 0.89 15.09
C ILE A 484 13.53 0.36 13.93
N ARG A 485 14.68 1.00 13.69
CA ARG A 485 15.66 0.65 12.66
C ARG A 485 17.08 0.80 13.21
N PRO A 486 18.01 -0.14 12.94
CA PRO A 486 19.43 0.11 13.13
C PRO A 486 19.93 1.07 12.05
N THR A 487 20.75 2.04 12.43
CA THR A 487 21.29 3.05 11.51
C THR A 487 22.69 3.49 11.96
N GLN A 488 23.45 4.15 11.09
CA GLN A 488 24.78 4.68 11.41
C GLN A 488 24.77 5.73 12.55
N MET A 489 23.64 6.38 12.79
CA MET A 489 23.44 7.28 13.94
C MET A 489 23.00 6.54 15.23
N GLY A 490 23.09 5.21 15.28
CA GLY A 490 22.57 4.38 16.36
C GLY A 490 21.18 3.83 16.07
N LEU A 491 20.37 3.58 17.11
CA LEU A 491 18.98 3.21 16.91
C LEU A 491 18.16 4.42 16.43
N SER A 492 17.21 4.17 15.53
CA SER A 492 16.32 5.20 15.04
C SER A 492 14.87 4.74 14.97
N LEU A 493 13.96 5.52 15.55
CA LEU A 493 12.52 5.33 15.42
C LEU A 493 12.03 6.06 14.15
N ASN A 494 11.55 5.31 13.17
CA ASN A 494 10.93 5.87 11.95
C ASN A 494 9.42 6.02 12.17
N ILE A 495 8.88 7.23 11.91
CA ILE A 495 7.46 7.56 12.05
C ILE A 495 6.96 8.28 10.80
N ASP A 496 5.85 7.83 10.21
CA ASP A 496 5.33 8.36 8.93
C ASP A 496 3.79 8.35 8.90
N MET A 497 3.17 9.39 8.33
CA MET A 497 1.69 9.47 8.32
C MET A 497 1.05 8.42 7.40
N ALA A 498 0.08 7.70 7.95
CA ALA A 498 -0.74 6.72 7.25
C ALA A 498 -2.21 7.17 7.19
N SER A 499 -2.99 6.61 6.27
CA SER A 499 -4.45 6.74 6.30
C SER A 499 -5.08 5.50 5.67
N ALA A 500 -6.17 5.00 6.24
CA ALA A 500 -6.83 3.79 5.77
C ALA A 500 -8.35 3.96 5.71
N ALA A 501 -9.01 3.17 4.87
CA ALA A 501 -10.46 3.14 4.78
C ALA A 501 -11.07 2.31 5.92
N PHE A 502 -12.10 2.86 6.54
CA PHE A 502 -12.93 2.25 7.58
C PHE A 502 -14.41 2.31 7.17
N ILE A 503 -15.23 1.46 7.76
CA ILE A 503 -16.68 1.48 7.59
C ILE A 503 -17.27 2.50 8.58
N GLU A 504 -18.08 3.44 8.10
CA GLU A 504 -18.71 4.44 8.98
C GLU A 504 -19.61 3.76 10.04
N PRO A 505 -19.59 4.17 11.31
CA PRO A 505 -20.34 3.55 12.41
C PRO A 505 -21.84 3.96 12.42
N LEU A 506 -22.50 3.80 11.27
CA LEU A 506 -23.89 4.23 11.02
C LEU A 506 -24.93 3.19 11.48
N PRO A 507 -26.19 3.59 11.71
CA PRO A 507 -27.33 2.68 11.66
C PRO A 507 -27.34 1.90 10.34
N VAL A 508 -27.70 0.60 10.38
CA VAL A 508 -27.57 -0.25 9.18
C VAL A 508 -28.51 0.21 8.05
N ILE A 509 -29.66 0.78 8.38
CA ILE A 509 -30.58 1.43 7.43
C ILE A 509 -29.87 2.56 6.66
N GLU A 510 -29.20 3.48 7.35
CA GLU A 510 -28.47 4.60 6.72
C GLU A 510 -27.30 4.11 5.86
N PHE A 511 -26.53 3.13 6.34
CA PHE A 511 -25.46 2.51 5.56
C PHE A 511 -26.00 1.89 4.26
N VAL A 512 -27.14 1.21 4.30
CA VAL A 512 -27.78 0.63 3.12
C VAL A 512 -28.30 1.72 2.17
N ALA A 513 -28.89 2.79 2.68
CA ALA A 513 -29.35 3.93 1.86
C ALA A 513 -28.18 4.59 1.12
N GLN A 514 -27.07 4.85 1.81
CA GLN A 514 -25.84 5.36 1.20
C GLN A 514 -25.24 4.38 0.18
N LEU A 515 -25.17 3.08 0.51
CA LEU A 515 -24.64 2.05 -0.39
C LEU A 515 -25.47 1.91 -1.68
N LEU A 516 -26.78 2.11 -1.63
CA LEU A 516 -27.63 2.05 -2.82
C LEU A 516 -27.71 3.38 -3.58
N GLY A 517 -27.47 4.51 -2.91
CA GLY A 517 -27.75 5.84 -3.46
C GLY A 517 -29.25 6.10 -3.64
N LYS A 518 -30.07 5.50 -2.76
CA LYS A 518 -31.55 5.50 -2.81
C LYS A 518 -32.10 5.67 -1.40
N ASP A 519 -33.24 6.34 -1.29
CA ASP A 519 -34.08 6.25 -0.09
C ASP A 519 -34.76 4.86 -0.02
N LEU A 520 -34.82 4.29 1.18
CA LEU A 520 -35.36 2.96 1.48
C LEU A 520 -36.82 3.00 1.94
N LEU A 521 -37.33 4.18 2.28
CA LEU A 521 -38.72 4.38 2.73
C LEU A 521 -39.75 4.11 1.62
N SER A 522 -39.35 4.27 0.35
CA SER A 522 -40.31 4.38 -0.77
C SER A 522 -40.50 3.13 -1.64
N ARG A 523 -39.61 2.12 -1.59
CA ARG A 523 -39.65 0.95 -2.49
C ARG A 523 -39.09 -0.34 -1.88
N PRO A 524 -39.61 -1.52 -2.26
CA PRO A 524 -38.96 -2.80 -1.99
C PRO A 524 -37.56 -2.89 -2.63
N LEU A 525 -36.67 -3.65 -1.99
CA LEU A 525 -35.34 -3.95 -2.55
C LEU A 525 -35.45 -4.93 -3.72
N SER A 526 -34.72 -4.67 -4.82
CA SER A 526 -34.54 -5.68 -5.87
C SER A 526 -33.57 -6.78 -5.43
N ASP A 527 -33.59 -7.93 -6.09
CA ASP A 527 -32.61 -9.00 -5.86
C ASP A 527 -31.16 -8.53 -6.06
N SER A 528 -30.93 -7.62 -7.03
CA SER A 528 -29.63 -7.00 -7.28
C SER A 528 -29.19 -6.11 -6.11
N ASP A 529 -30.10 -5.29 -5.56
CA ASP A 529 -29.85 -4.50 -4.36
C ASP A 529 -29.57 -5.42 -3.15
N ARG A 530 -30.37 -6.47 -2.94
CA ARG A 530 -30.19 -7.47 -1.86
C ARG A 530 -28.85 -8.18 -1.95
N VAL A 531 -28.40 -8.57 -3.15
CA VAL A 531 -27.07 -9.16 -3.39
C VAL A 531 -25.95 -8.15 -3.13
N LYS A 532 -26.11 -6.88 -3.53
CA LYS A 532 -25.15 -5.80 -3.25
C LYS A 532 -24.97 -5.59 -1.73
N ILE A 533 -26.07 -5.50 -0.99
CA ILE A 533 -26.05 -5.33 0.48
C ILE A 533 -25.43 -6.56 1.16
N LYS A 534 -25.82 -7.77 0.75
CA LYS A 534 -25.25 -9.04 1.25
C LYS A 534 -23.73 -9.08 1.04
N LYS A 535 -23.23 -8.65 -0.14
CA LYS A 535 -21.79 -8.56 -0.43
C LYS A 535 -21.07 -7.48 0.38
N ALA A 536 -21.74 -6.38 0.71
CA ALA A 536 -21.18 -5.32 1.56
C ALA A 536 -21.08 -5.77 3.03
N LEU A 537 -22.21 -6.12 3.66
CA LEU A 537 -22.31 -6.40 5.10
C LEU A 537 -21.75 -7.77 5.53
N ARG A 538 -21.63 -8.77 4.64
CA ARG A 538 -21.07 -10.07 5.02
C ARG A 538 -19.67 -9.92 5.61
N GLY A 539 -19.52 -10.40 6.85
CA GLY A 539 -18.30 -10.35 7.65
C GLY A 539 -18.16 -9.12 8.56
N VAL A 540 -19.02 -8.11 8.43
CA VAL A 540 -19.07 -6.90 9.27
C VAL A 540 -19.69 -7.21 10.64
N LYS A 541 -19.23 -6.51 11.68
CA LYS A 541 -19.83 -6.53 13.03
C LYS A 541 -20.87 -5.41 13.17
N VAL A 542 -22.00 -5.75 13.77
CA VAL A 542 -23.07 -4.83 14.16
C VAL A 542 -23.38 -4.97 15.65
N GLU A 543 -23.82 -3.90 16.29
CA GLU A 543 -24.36 -3.89 17.65
C GLU A 543 -25.87 -3.68 17.61
N VAL A 544 -26.60 -4.30 18.54
CA VAL A 544 -28.05 -4.13 18.64
C VAL A 544 -28.44 -2.82 19.35
N THR A 545 -29.52 -2.20 18.90
CA THR A 545 -30.03 -0.92 19.44
C THR A 545 -31.31 -1.09 20.27
N HIS A 546 -32.07 -2.17 20.05
CA HIS A 546 -33.40 -2.44 20.65
C HIS A 546 -33.40 -2.84 22.14
N ARG A 547 -32.23 -2.87 22.82
CA ARG A 547 -32.08 -3.37 24.21
C ARG A 547 -31.62 -2.30 25.19
N GLY A 548 -31.98 -1.05 24.95
CA GLY A 548 -31.62 0.09 25.79
C GLY A 548 -30.10 0.26 25.93
N ASN A 549 -29.56 -0.12 27.09
CA ASN A 549 -28.13 -0.02 27.40
C ASN A 549 -27.30 -1.25 26.95
N VAL A 550 -27.92 -2.37 26.57
CA VAL A 550 -27.19 -3.60 26.19
C VAL A 550 -26.83 -3.58 24.70
N ARG A 551 -25.58 -3.23 24.40
CA ARG A 551 -25.04 -3.09 23.02
C ARG A 551 -24.36 -4.38 22.54
N ARG A 552 -25.08 -5.52 22.63
CA ARG A 552 -24.58 -6.84 22.21
C ARG A 552 -24.11 -6.83 20.76
N LYS A 553 -22.93 -7.41 20.51
CA LYS A 553 -22.26 -7.39 19.19
C LYS A 553 -22.39 -8.72 18.46
N TYR A 554 -22.71 -8.65 17.18
CA TYR A 554 -22.91 -9.79 16.29
C TYR A 554 -22.13 -9.61 14.99
N ARG A 555 -21.74 -10.72 14.34
CA ARG A 555 -21.13 -10.70 13.00
C ARG A 555 -22.15 -11.15 11.95
N VAL A 556 -22.33 -10.35 10.91
CA VAL A 556 -23.29 -10.62 9.82
C VAL A 556 -22.76 -11.73 8.91
N SER A 557 -23.51 -12.84 8.83
CA SER A 557 -23.24 -13.97 7.97
C SER A 557 -23.95 -13.86 6.62
N GLY A 558 -25.13 -13.24 6.58
CA GLY A 558 -25.97 -13.08 5.39
C GLY A 558 -27.15 -12.12 5.57
N LEU A 559 -28.11 -12.22 4.66
CA LEU A 559 -29.41 -11.55 4.68
C LEU A 559 -30.49 -12.58 4.37
N THR A 560 -31.70 -12.37 4.89
CA THR A 560 -32.86 -13.19 4.53
C THR A 560 -33.29 -12.96 3.08
N SER A 561 -33.94 -13.97 2.49
CA SER A 561 -34.61 -13.86 1.19
C SER A 561 -35.92 -13.09 1.31
N GLN A 562 -36.74 -13.47 2.29
CA GLN A 562 -38.02 -12.86 2.66
C GLN A 562 -37.84 -11.54 3.45
N PRO A 563 -38.82 -10.61 3.38
CA PRO A 563 -38.87 -9.42 4.21
C PRO A 563 -39.26 -9.74 5.67
N THR A 564 -39.01 -8.80 6.58
CA THR A 564 -39.18 -8.99 8.03
C THR A 564 -40.62 -9.33 8.43
N ARG A 565 -41.64 -8.76 7.76
CA ARG A 565 -43.06 -9.10 7.99
C ARG A 565 -43.44 -10.56 7.69
N GLU A 566 -42.71 -11.23 6.82
CA GLU A 566 -43.01 -12.60 6.35
C GLU A 566 -42.12 -13.65 7.06
N LEU A 567 -41.14 -13.21 7.86
CA LEU A 567 -40.18 -14.11 8.46
C LEU A 567 -40.65 -14.60 9.85
N VAL A 568 -40.93 -15.89 9.91
CA VAL A 568 -41.22 -16.64 11.14
C VAL A 568 -39.99 -17.45 11.58
N PHE A 569 -39.85 -17.69 12.88
CA PHE A 569 -38.77 -18.49 13.45
C PHE A 569 -39.22 -19.24 14.72
N PRO A 570 -38.60 -20.38 15.05
CA PRO A 570 -38.87 -21.10 16.30
C PRO A 570 -38.26 -20.35 17.48
N VAL A 571 -39.10 -19.98 18.44
CA VAL A 571 -38.71 -19.21 19.64
C VAL A 571 -38.09 -20.11 20.71
N ASP A 572 -38.57 -21.34 20.83
CA ASP A 572 -38.14 -22.33 21.83
C ASP A 572 -37.84 -23.71 21.21
N ASP A 573 -37.26 -24.62 22.00
CA ASP A 573 -36.91 -25.97 21.51
C ASP A 573 -38.16 -26.86 21.32
N LYS A 574 -39.35 -26.41 21.74
CA LYS A 574 -40.65 -27.00 21.36
C LYS A 574 -41.13 -26.56 19.97
N SER A 575 -40.33 -25.75 19.25
CA SER A 575 -40.58 -25.26 17.90
C SER A 575 -41.80 -24.33 17.77
N THR A 576 -42.12 -23.56 18.82
CA THR A 576 -43.15 -22.52 18.76
C THR A 576 -42.76 -21.43 17.76
N MET A 577 -43.45 -21.36 16.62
CA MET A 577 -43.18 -20.38 15.58
C MET A 577 -43.85 -19.03 15.89
N LYS A 578 -43.09 -17.93 15.87
CA LYS A 578 -43.62 -16.55 15.86
C LYS A 578 -43.02 -15.75 14.71
N SER A 579 -43.70 -14.69 14.26
CA SER A 579 -43.07 -13.71 13.38
C SER A 579 -42.04 -12.87 14.14
N ILE A 580 -41.09 -12.29 13.41
CA ILE A 580 -40.13 -11.34 14.00
C ILE A 580 -40.81 -10.06 14.49
N VAL A 581 -41.90 -9.63 13.84
CA VAL A 581 -42.60 -8.39 14.21
C VAL A 581 -43.29 -8.56 15.58
N GLU A 582 -44.03 -9.65 15.77
CA GLU A 582 -44.65 -9.98 17.06
C GLU A 582 -43.59 -10.15 18.14
N TYR A 583 -42.55 -10.97 17.88
CA TYR A 583 -41.50 -11.23 18.86
C TYR A 583 -40.75 -9.97 19.32
N PHE A 584 -40.46 -9.02 18.41
CA PHE A 584 -39.79 -7.77 18.80
C PHE A 584 -40.72 -6.82 19.56
N GLN A 585 -42.01 -6.80 19.23
CA GLN A 585 -43.01 -6.02 19.95
C GLN A 585 -43.25 -6.57 21.37
N GLU A 586 -43.47 -7.88 21.50
CA GLU A 586 -43.72 -8.55 22.78
C GLU A 586 -42.50 -8.51 23.72
N MET A 587 -41.31 -8.90 23.24
CA MET A 587 -40.15 -9.13 24.10
C MET A 587 -39.33 -7.88 24.41
N TYR A 588 -39.43 -6.83 23.58
CA TYR A 588 -38.61 -5.62 23.72
C TYR A 588 -39.40 -4.31 23.62
N GLY A 589 -40.72 -4.35 23.37
CA GLY A 589 -41.52 -3.16 23.08
C GLY A 589 -41.10 -2.45 21.78
N PHE A 590 -40.41 -3.15 20.87
CA PHE A 590 -39.77 -2.54 19.70
C PHE A 590 -40.64 -2.70 18.44
N THR A 591 -41.40 -1.65 18.12
CA THR A 591 -42.28 -1.62 16.93
C THR A 591 -41.47 -1.46 15.64
N ILE A 592 -41.30 -2.53 14.89
CA ILE A 592 -40.53 -2.52 13.63
C ILE A 592 -41.26 -1.68 12.57
N GLN A 593 -40.58 -0.66 12.03
CA GLN A 593 -41.17 0.25 11.03
C GLN A 593 -40.96 -0.27 9.59
N HIS A 594 -39.73 -0.62 9.21
CA HIS A 594 -39.36 -0.99 7.84
C HIS A 594 -39.58 -2.49 7.58
N THR A 595 -40.78 -2.99 7.87
CA THR A 595 -41.10 -4.43 7.84
C THR A 595 -40.95 -5.06 6.44
N HIS A 596 -40.91 -4.24 5.38
CA HIS A 596 -40.63 -4.63 3.99
C HIS A 596 -39.14 -4.94 3.70
N LEU A 597 -38.23 -4.60 4.60
CA LEU A 597 -36.80 -4.89 4.45
C LEU A 597 -36.46 -6.29 4.99
N PRO A 598 -35.43 -6.97 4.46
CA PRO A 598 -34.97 -8.26 4.97
C PRO A 598 -34.18 -8.11 6.28
N CYS A 599 -34.17 -9.15 7.11
CA CYS A 599 -33.35 -9.22 8.31
C CYS A 599 -31.88 -9.51 7.99
N LEU A 600 -30.99 -9.02 8.85
CA LEU A 600 -29.60 -9.49 8.94
C LEU A 600 -29.60 -10.92 9.51
N GLN A 601 -28.83 -11.81 8.90
CA GLN A 601 -28.54 -13.13 9.46
C GLN A 601 -27.23 -13.05 10.25
N VAL A 602 -27.25 -13.50 11.50
CA VAL A 602 -26.09 -13.51 12.40
C VAL A 602 -25.97 -14.84 13.15
N GLY A 603 -24.80 -15.12 13.71
CA GLY A 603 -24.53 -16.37 14.42
C GLY A 603 -24.05 -17.50 13.52
N ASN A 604 -24.19 -18.75 14.00
CA ASN A 604 -23.72 -19.95 13.32
C ASN A 604 -24.80 -20.51 12.36
N GLN A 605 -24.41 -21.15 11.27
CA GLN A 605 -25.33 -21.68 10.25
C GLN A 605 -26.34 -22.70 10.82
N ARG A 606 -26.01 -23.40 11.92
CA ARG A 606 -26.90 -24.36 12.60
C ARG A 606 -27.93 -23.72 13.55
N LYS A 607 -27.76 -22.46 13.95
CA LYS A 607 -28.73 -21.68 14.76
C LYS A 607 -28.62 -20.22 14.34
N ALA A 608 -29.24 -19.91 13.21
CA ALA A 608 -29.23 -18.58 12.61
C ALA A 608 -30.17 -17.64 13.39
N ASN A 609 -29.61 -16.57 13.94
CA ASN A 609 -30.38 -15.51 14.56
C ASN A 609 -30.68 -14.43 13.52
N TYR A 610 -31.87 -13.85 13.59
CA TYR A 610 -32.33 -12.81 12.69
C TYR A 610 -32.45 -11.48 13.43
N LEU A 611 -31.95 -10.40 12.83
CA LEU A 611 -32.02 -9.04 13.39
C LEU A 611 -32.58 -8.06 12.35
N PRO A 612 -33.64 -7.30 12.65
CA PRO A 612 -34.10 -6.20 11.80
C PRO A 612 -32.99 -5.18 11.58
N MET A 613 -32.87 -4.64 10.36
CA MET A 613 -31.79 -3.69 10.02
C MET A 613 -31.85 -2.40 10.86
N GLU A 614 -33.04 -1.91 11.18
CA GLU A 614 -33.25 -0.73 12.05
C GLU A 614 -32.88 -0.98 13.52
N ALA A 615 -32.92 -2.24 13.96
CA ALA A 615 -32.54 -2.65 15.31
C ALA A 615 -31.01 -2.84 15.48
N CYS A 616 -30.21 -2.36 14.51
CA CYS A 616 -28.76 -2.57 14.39
C CYS A 616 -27.98 -1.31 13.96
N LYS A 617 -26.79 -1.14 14.54
CA LYS A 617 -25.77 -0.13 14.15
C LYS A 617 -24.45 -0.82 13.81
N ILE A 618 -23.66 -0.27 12.88
CA ILE A 618 -22.32 -0.77 12.56
C ILE A 618 -21.34 -0.40 13.68
N VAL A 619 -20.53 -1.37 14.12
CA VAL A 619 -19.50 -1.16 15.15
C VAL A 619 -18.32 -0.37 14.57
N GLU A 620 -17.80 0.60 15.33
CA GLU A 620 -16.67 1.45 14.95
C GLU A 620 -15.34 0.66 14.81
N GLY A 621 -14.33 1.28 14.17
CA GLY A 621 -12.97 0.72 14.09
C GLY A 621 -12.80 -0.45 13.11
N GLN A 622 -13.77 -0.68 12.24
CA GLN A 622 -13.72 -1.77 11.25
C GLN A 622 -13.04 -1.34 9.95
N ARG A 623 -11.76 -1.71 9.79
CA ARG A 623 -10.99 -1.50 8.55
C ARG A 623 -11.71 -2.12 7.34
N TYR A 624 -11.91 -1.33 6.30
CA TYR A 624 -12.40 -1.82 5.01
C TYR A 624 -11.25 -2.46 4.21
N THR A 625 -11.30 -3.79 4.06
CA THR A 625 -10.26 -4.57 3.36
C THR A 625 -10.58 -4.88 1.90
N LYS A 626 -11.84 -4.69 1.48
CA LYS A 626 -12.28 -4.87 0.09
C LYS A 626 -11.76 -3.70 -0.76
N ARG A 627 -11.75 -3.85 -2.09
CA ARG A 627 -11.25 -2.80 -2.98
C ARG A 627 -12.26 -1.67 -3.15
N LEU A 628 -11.84 -0.43 -2.92
CA LEU A 628 -12.65 0.77 -3.18
C LEU A 628 -12.83 1.02 -4.70
N ASN A 629 -13.86 1.79 -5.04
CA ASN A 629 -14.11 2.32 -6.37
C ASN A 629 -13.25 3.57 -6.69
N GLU A 630 -13.23 4.01 -7.95
CA GLU A 630 -12.39 5.14 -8.37
C GLU A 630 -12.74 6.49 -7.72
N ARG A 631 -14.02 6.72 -7.35
CA ARG A 631 -14.45 7.94 -6.67
C ARG A 631 -13.92 7.96 -5.24
N GLN A 632 -14.11 6.86 -4.51
CA GLN A 632 -13.59 6.64 -3.16
C GLN A 632 -12.05 6.74 -3.12
N ILE A 633 -11.33 6.20 -4.11
CA ILE A 633 -9.86 6.31 -4.16
C ILE A 633 -9.43 7.73 -4.54
N THR A 634 -10.17 8.43 -5.40
CA THR A 634 -9.92 9.86 -5.65
C THR A 634 -10.18 10.72 -4.40
N ALA A 635 -11.14 10.35 -3.56
CA ALA A 635 -11.36 10.99 -2.26
C ALA A 635 -10.19 10.70 -1.29
N LEU A 636 -9.79 9.44 -1.12
CA LEU A 636 -8.67 9.06 -0.25
C LEU A 636 -7.35 9.69 -0.70
N LEU A 637 -7.11 9.82 -2.01
CA LEU A 637 -5.93 10.51 -2.54
C LEU A 637 -5.95 12.02 -2.24
N LYS A 638 -7.11 12.68 -2.19
CA LYS A 638 -7.18 14.09 -1.75
C LYS A 638 -6.77 14.26 -0.29
N VAL A 639 -7.11 13.29 0.57
CA VAL A 639 -6.76 13.31 2.00
C VAL A 639 -5.28 12.97 2.23
N THR A 640 -4.73 12.02 1.46
CA THR A 640 -3.36 11.49 1.67
C THR A 640 -2.26 12.23 0.93
N CYS A 641 -2.54 12.99 -0.14
CA CYS A 641 -1.54 13.70 -0.94
C CYS A 641 -1.05 15.04 -0.33
N GLN A 642 -0.60 15.00 0.92
CA GLN A 642 -0.15 16.14 1.71
C GLN A 642 1.19 16.72 1.24
N ARG A 643 1.37 18.05 1.30
CA ARG A 643 2.67 18.67 0.97
C ARG A 643 3.72 18.35 2.04
N PRO A 644 5.02 18.46 1.71
CA PRO A 644 6.10 18.07 2.63
C PRO A 644 6.06 18.81 3.97
N ARG A 645 5.78 20.12 3.96
CA ARG A 645 5.60 20.93 5.18
C ARG A 645 4.48 20.40 6.08
N ASP A 646 3.33 20.08 5.50
CA ASP A 646 2.15 19.62 6.23
C ASP A 646 2.41 18.23 6.83
N ARG A 647 3.05 17.35 6.06
CA ARG A 647 3.42 15.99 6.50
C ARG A 647 4.50 16.01 7.58
N GLU A 648 5.50 16.90 7.49
CA GLU A 648 6.51 17.08 8.54
C GLU A 648 5.84 17.54 9.85
N HIS A 649 4.90 18.48 9.77
CA HIS A 649 4.17 18.99 10.92
C HIS A 649 3.33 17.90 11.60
N ASP A 650 2.56 17.13 10.83
CA ASP A 650 1.77 16.00 11.34
C ASP A 650 2.62 14.93 12.05
N ILE A 651 3.81 14.63 11.51
CA ILE A 651 4.74 13.66 12.11
C ILE A 651 5.25 14.20 13.45
N LEU A 652 5.66 15.46 13.51
CA LEU A 652 6.09 16.11 14.76
C LEU A 652 4.97 16.15 15.82
N GLN A 653 3.75 16.52 15.43
CA GLN A 653 2.58 16.49 16.30
C GLN A 653 2.28 15.06 16.81
N THR A 654 2.48 14.05 15.97
CA THR A 654 2.29 12.64 16.36
C THR A 654 3.31 12.21 17.42
N VAL A 655 4.59 12.61 17.28
CA VAL A 655 5.62 12.31 18.29
C VAL A 655 5.28 12.97 19.62
N GLN A 656 4.91 14.26 19.60
CA GLN A 656 4.51 15.02 20.79
C GLN A 656 3.26 14.45 21.46
N HIS A 657 2.24 14.05 20.70
CA HIS A 657 1.02 13.42 21.24
C HIS A 657 1.25 11.99 21.75
N ASN A 658 2.25 11.27 21.22
CA ASN A 658 2.61 9.96 21.74
C ASN A 658 3.34 10.04 23.08
N ALA A 659 4.09 11.12 23.35
CA ALA A 659 4.81 11.36 24.60
C ALA A 659 5.69 10.16 25.01
N TYR A 660 6.61 9.77 24.11
CA TYR A 660 7.51 8.63 24.32
C TYR A 660 8.46 8.81 25.52
N ASP A 661 8.75 10.05 25.89
CA ASP A 661 9.44 10.45 27.13
C ASP A 661 8.67 10.06 28.40
N GLN A 662 7.35 9.87 28.29
CA GLN A 662 6.44 9.50 29.37
C GLN A 662 5.99 8.04 29.31
N ASP A 663 6.28 7.30 28.23
CA ASP A 663 5.90 5.90 28.05
C ASP A 663 6.55 5.01 29.14
N PRO A 664 5.75 4.32 29.99
CA PRO A 664 6.30 3.48 31.05
C PRO A 664 7.08 2.27 30.52
N TYR A 665 6.80 1.79 29.30
CA TYR A 665 7.58 0.72 28.66
C TYR A 665 8.93 1.23 28.16
N ALA A 666 8.97 2.41 27.54
CA ALA A 666 10.24 3.03 27.13
C ALA A 666 11.14 3.29 28.34
N LYS A 667 10.58 3.83 29.44
CA LYS A 667 11.28 4.06 30.71
C LYS A 667 11.80 2.78 31.35
N GLU A 668 10.97 1.73 31.46
CA GLU A 668 11.37 0.45 32.04
C GLU A 668 12.56 -0.15 31.26
N PHE A 669 12.50 -0.11 29.93
CA PHE A 669 13.54 -0.62 29.05
C PHE A 669 14.70 0.37 28.80
N GLY A 670 14.74 1.52 29.48
CA GLY A 670 15.83 2.50 29.36
C GLY A 670 15.94 3.22 28.01
N VAL A 671 14.95 3.09 27.13
CA VAL A 671 14.96 3.70 25.79
C VAL A 671 14.49 5.15 25.89
N LYS A 672 15.37 6.12 25.56
CA LYS A 672 14.99 7.53 25.39
C LYS A 672 14.87 7.85 23.89
N ILE A 673 13.88 8.67 23.51
CA ILE A 673 13.61 9.03 22.12
C ILE A 673 13.68 10.56 21.96
N SER A 674 14.43 11.02 20.95
CA SER A 674 14.48 12.42 20.54
C SER A 674 13.15 12.87 19.93
N GLU A 675 12.62 14.02 20.36
CA GLU A 675 11.49 14.67 19.67
C GLU A 675 11.90 15.34 18.33
N LYS A 676 13.20 15.49 18.09
CA LYS A 676 13.74 16.16 16.89
C LYS A 676 13.99 15.16 15.77
N LEU A 677 13.54 15.52 14.57
CA LEU A 677 13.87 14.87 13.30
C LEU A 677 15.40 14.84 13.08
N ALA A 678 15.92 13.72 12.58
CA ALA A 678 17.33 13.57 12.26
C ALA A 678 17.76 14.56 11.16
N SER A 679 18.78 15.38 11.46
CA SER A 679 19.41 16.31 10.52
C SER A 679 20.55 15.61 9.78
N VAL A 680 20.33 15.31 8.51
CA VAL A 680 21.18 14.45 7.68
C VAL A 680 21.89 15.27 6.61
N GLU A 681 23.17 14.97 6.41
CA GLU A 681 23.95 15.51 5.30
C GLU A 681 23.64 14.71 4.03
N ALA A 682 23.24 15.46 3.00
CA ALA A 682 22.87 14.95 1.70
C ALA A 682 23.70 15.64 0.62
N ARG A 683 23.70 15.08 -0.59
CA ARG A 683 24.27 15.71 -1.78
C ARG A 683 23.22 15.77 -2.87
N ILE A 684 23.20 16.84 -3.65
CA ILE A 684 22.37 16.94 -4.86
C ILE A 684 23.26 16.57 -6.04
N LEU A 685 23.12 15.33 -6.51
CA LEU A 685 23.80 14.85 -7.71
C LEU A 685 23.39 15.70 -8.93
N PRO A 686 24.33 16.03 -9.84
CA PRO A 686 23.99 16.78 -11.05
C PRO A 686 23.01 15.99 -11.93
N ALA A 687 22.21 16.70 -12.72
CA ALA A 687 21.49 16.09 -13.82
C ALA A 687 22.48 15.78 -14.96
N PRO A 688 22.41 14.62 -15.63
CA PRO A 688 23.26 14.31 -16.77
C PRO A 688 22.88 15.16 -17.99
N TRP A 689 23.85 15.38 -18.88
CA TRP A 689 23.58 15.92 -20.21
C TRP A 689 22.92 14.86 -21.09
N LEU A 690 21.81 15.23 -21.74
CA LEU A 690 21.02 14.38 -22.60
C LEU A 690 21.23 14.72 -24.07
N LYS A 691 21.54 13.71 -24.87
CA LYS A 691 21.75 13.85 -26.31
C LYS A 691 20.47 13.62 -27.11
N TYR A 692 20.28 14.48 -28.09
CA TYR A 692 19.24 14.48 -29.12
C TYR A 692 19.88 14.63 -30.51
N HIS A 693 19.09 14.44 -31.57
CA HIS A 693 19.61 14.37 -32.94
C HIS A 693 20.14 15.72 -33.44
N GLU A 694 21.27 15.72 -34.16
CA GLU A 694 21.95 16.95 -34.65
C GLU A 694 21.08 17.81 -35.58
N THR A 695 20.05 17.25 -36.24
CA THR A 695 19.09 18.02 -37.07
C THR A 695 17.92 18.62 -36.27
N GLY A 696 17.99 18.60 -34.95
CA GLY A 696 17.19 19.45 -34.05
C GLY A 696 17.85 20.82 -33.84
N LYS A 697 17.07 21.83 -33.43
CA LYS A 697 17.61 23.15 -33.05
C LYS A 697 18.32 23.13 -31.70
N GLU A 698 17.96 22.18 -30.84
CA GLU A 698 18.61 21.89 -29.56
C GLU A 698 19.02 20.42 -29.56
N LYS A 699 20.34 20.17 -29.59
CA LYS A 699 20.92 18.82 -29.71
C LYS A 699 21.43 18.25 -28.39
N ASP A 700 21.84 19.12 -27.48
CA ASP A 700 22.34 18.77 -26.15
C ASP A 700 21.44 19.49 -25.13
N CYS A 701 20.93 18.77 -24.12
CA CYS A 701 19.96 19.31 -23.16
C CYS A 701 20.36 18.97 -21.72
N LEU A 702 20.36 19.98 -20.84
CA LEU A 702 20.58 19.81 -19.40
C LEU A 702 19.24 19.93 -18.64
N PRO A 703 18.68 18.83 -18.11
CA PRO A 703 17.40 18.82 -17.40
C PRO A 703 17.36 19.78 -16.20
N GLN A 704 16.27 20.54 -16.09
CA GLN A 704 16.08 21.53 -15.03
C GLN A 704 15.09 21.01 -13.99
N VAL A 705 15.54 20.82 -12.75
CA VAL A 705 14.75 20.23 -11.65
C VAL A 705 14.09 18.92 -12.12
N GLY A 706 14.90 18.00 -12.65
CA GLY A 706 14.48 16.68 -13.12
C GLY A 706 13.54 16.67 -14.33
N GLN A 707 13.46 17.78 -15.09
CA GLN A 707 12.43 18.01 -16.12
C GLN A 707 12.99 18.67 -17.37
N TRP A 708 12.52 18.24 -18.54
CA TRP A 708 12.76 18.87 -19.84
C TRP A 708 11.56 18.64 -20.76
N ASN A 709 11.65 19.00 -22.04
CA ASN A 709 10.60 18.78 -23.03
C ASN A 709 11.19 18.64 -24.45
N MET A 710 10.38 18.12 -25.38
CA MET A 710 10.77 17.87 -26.78
C MET A 710 10.74 19.12 -27.69
N MET A 711 10.46 20.32 -27.18
CA MET A 711 10.54 21.52 -28.04
C MET A 711 11.97 21.70 -28.55
N ASN A 712 12.10 22.13 -29.80
CA ASN A 712 13.36 22.30 -30.54
C ASN A 712 14.21 21.03 -30.75
N LYS A 713 13.77 19.84 -30.28
CA LYS A 713 14.53 18.58 -30.32
C LYS A 713 13.93 17.57 -31.29
N LYS A 714 14.78 16.72 -31.84
CA LYS A 714 14.41 15.48 -32.55
C LYS A 714 15.01 14.27 -31.83
N MET A 715 14.26 13.18 -31.74
CA MET A 715 14.69 11.95 -31.07
C MET A 715 15.99 11.43 -31.66
N ILE A 716 16.94 11.01 -30.81
CA ILE A 716 18.31 10.64 -31.24
C ILE A 716 18.35 9.50 -32.27
N ASN A 717 17.36 8.60 -32.25
CA ASN A 717 17.05 7.69 -33.35
C ASN A 717 15.51 7.59 -33.47
N GLY A 718 14.94 8.31 -34.42
CA GLY A 718 13.52 8.24 -34.78
C GLY A 718 13.28 7.22 -35.88
N MET A 719 12.46 6.20 -35.62
CA MET A 719 12.20 5.11 -36.56
C MET A 719 11.23 5.50 -37.69
N THR A 720 11.38 4.83 -38.82
CA THR A 720 10.40 4.82 -39.90
C THR A 720 9.14 4.02 -39.52
N VAL A 721 7.97 4.57 -39.87
CA VAL A 721 6.65 3.93 -39.76
C VAL A 721 5.86 4.27 -41.04
N SER A 722 6.07 3.48 -42.09
CA SER A 722 5.40 3.65 -43.38
C SER A 722 4.05 2.95 -43.44
N ARG A 723 3.88 1.84 -42.71
CA ARG A 723 2.72 0.95 -42.77
C ARG A 723 2.03 0.84 -41.42
N TRP A 724 1.07 1.73 -41.17
CA TRP A 724 0.25 1.73 -39.95
C TRP A 724 -1.26 1.74 -40.27
N ALA A 725 -2.08 1.37 -39.30
CA ALA A 725 -3.54 1.39 -39.39
C ALA A 725 -4.18 1.86 -38.07
N CYS A 726 -5.47 2.21 -38.10
CA CYS A 726 -6.22 2.59 -36.89
C CYS A 726 -7.54 1.84 -36.78
N ILE A 727 -7.85 1.36 -35.56
CA ILE A 727 -9.18 0.89 -35.17
C ILE A 727 -9.80 1.89 -34.19
N ASN A 728 -11.05 2.27 -34.43
CA ASN A 728 -11.86 3.05 -33.50
C ASN A 728 -12.88 2.15 -32.80
N PHE A 729 -12.69 1.89 -31.51
CA PHE A 729 -13.64 1.13 -30.68
C PHE A 729 -14.68 2.02 -29.97
N SER A 730 -14.68 3.33 -30.22
CA SER A 730 -15.62 4.26 -29.59
C SER A 730 -16.68 4.79 -30.54
N ARG A 731 -17.94 4.39 -30.32
CA ARG A 731 -19.12 4.87 -31.06
C ARG A 731 -19.37 6.39 -30.91
N SER A 732 -18.73 7.06 -29.94
CA SER A 732 -18.83 8.52 -29.77
C SER A 732 -17.87 9.30 -30.68
N VAL A 733 -16.80 8.68 -31.16
CA VAL A 733 -15.81 9.32 -32.04
C VAL A 733 -16.22 9.05 -33.48
N GLN A 734 -16.54 10.10 -34.22
CA GLN A 734 -16.77 10.03 -35.66
C GLN A 734 -15.46 9.87 -36.42
N ASP A 735 -15.49 9.21 -37.58
CA ASP A 735 -14.30 8.95 -38.40
C ASP A 735 -13.52 10.23 -38.78
N SER A 736 -14.20 11.36 -38.97
CA SER A 736 -13.59 12.67 -39.23
C SER A 736 -12.69 13.13 -38.06
N VAL A 737 -13.20 13.00 -36.83
CA VAL A 737 -12.47 13.31 -35.59
C VAL A 737 -11.33 12.32 -35.36
N ALA A 738 -11.53 11.04 -35.68
CA ALA A 738 -10.49 10.02 -35.61
C ALA A 738 -9.34 10.31 -36.59
N ARG A 739 -9.64 10.69 -37.85
CA ARG A 739 -8.65 11.10 -38.85
C ARG A 739 -7.89 12.34 -38.39
N GLY A 740 -8.59 13.40 -37.98
CA GLY A 740 -7.94 14.63 -37.48
C GLY A 740 -6.97 14.37 -36.33
N PHE A 741 -7.34 13.52 -35.36
CA PHE A 741 -6.44 13.10 -34.28
C PHE A 741 -5.23 12.29 -34.76
N CYS A 742 -5.43 11.36 -35.71
CA CYS A 742 -4.32 10.56 -36.24
C CYS A 742 -3.33 11.41 -37.03
N ASN A 743 -3.82 12.37 -37.84
CA ASN A 743 -2.97 13.22 -38.66
C ASN A 743 -2.16 14.21 -37.79
N GLU A 744 -2.75 14.79 -36.74
CA GLU A 744 -2.03 15.56 -35.70
C GLU A 744 -0.96 14.71 -34.99
N LEU A 745 -1.24 13.43 -34.70
CA LEU A 745 -0.27 12.52 -34.08
C LEU A 745 0.87 12.16 -35.04
N ALA A 746 0.58 11.90 -36.32
CA ALA A 746 1.56 11.63 -37.36
C ALA A 746 2.51 12.83 -37.56
N GLN A 747 1.96 14.04 -37.65
CA GLN A 747 2.75 15.29 -37.69
C GLN A 747 3.62 15.46 -36.44
N MET A 748 3.12 15.11 -35.26
CA MET A 748 3.93 15.15 -34.03
C MET A 748 5.09 14.14 -34.05
N CYS A 749 4.89 12.94 -34.61
CA CYS A 749 5.96 11.97 -34.83
C CYS A 749 7.02 12.55 -35.80
N GLN A 750 6.61 13.12 -36.93
CA GLN A 750 7.48 13.77 -37.91
C GLN A 750 8.30 14.93 -37.31
N VAL A 751 7.64 15.87 -36.61
CA VAL A 751 8.28 17.00 -35.92
C VAL A 751 9.27 16.50 -34.85
N SER A 752 8.95 15.39 -34.18
CA SER A 752 9.84 14.74 -33.21
C SER A 752 10.98 13.94 -33.84
N GLY A 753 11.09 13.87 -35.17
CA GLY A 753 12.19 13.23 -35.90
C GLY A 753 11.96 11.78 -36.35
N MET A 754 10.72 11.28 -36.35
CA MET A 754 10.38 9.97 -36.93
C MET A 754 9.98 10.11 -38.41
N GLU A 755 10.34 9.16 -39.27
CA GLU A 755 9.80 9.08 -40.63
C GLU A 755 8.43 8.40 -40.62
N PHE A 756 7.38 9.16 -40.27
CA PHE A 756 6.02 8.66 -40.10
C PHE A 756 5.14 9.01 -41.31
N ASN A 757 4.56 8.02 -41.98
CA ASN A 757 3.63 8.24 -43.10
C ASN A 757 2.33 8.90 -42.59
N PRO A 758 1.89 10.06 -43.14
CA PRO A 758 0.72 10.78 -42.62
C PRO A 758 -0.61 10.03 -42.74
N GLU A 759 -0.78 9.15 -43.73
CA GLU A 759 -2.04 8.43 -43.98
C GLU A 759 -1.92 6.92 -43.67
N PRO A 760 -2.98 6.29 -43.13
CA PRO A 760 -2.97 4.86 -42.81
C PRO A 760 -3.09 3.99 -44.07
N VAL A 761 -2.58 2.76 -43.99
CA VAL A 761 -2.62 1.76 -45.08
C VAL A 761 -4.06 1.52 -45.54
N ILE A 762 -5.01 1.37 -44.61
CA ILE A 762 -6.44 1.22 -44.86
C ILE A 762 -7.22 2.35 -44.17
N PRO A 763 -8.43 2.71 -44.63
CA PRO A 763 -9.31 3.62 -43.90
C PRO A 763 -9.54 3.18 -42.45
N ILE A 764 -9.75 4.14 -41.55
CA ILE A 764 -9.95 3.86 -40.11
C ILE A 764 -11.13 2.91 -39.92
N TYR A 765 -10.88 1.77 -39.28
CA TYR A 765 -11.90 0.75 -39.07
C TYR A 765 -12.68 1.01 -37.77
N SER A 766 -13.94 1.43 -37.88
CA SER A 766 -14.81 1.64 -36.71
C SER A 766 -15.49 0.33 -36.29
N ALA A 767 -15.26 -0.09 -35.03
CA ALA A 767 -15.63 -1.39 -34.48
C ALA A 767 -16.35 -1.26 -33.12
N ARG A 768 -16.99 -2.34 -32.67
CA ARG A 768 -17.55 -2.44 -31.31
C ARG A 768 -16.56 -3.14 -30.36
N PRO A 769 -16.43 -2.73 -29.08
CA PRO A 769 -15.53 -3.38 -28.11
C PRO A 769 -15.65 -4.90 -28.02
N GLU A 770 -16.87 -5.42 -28.13
CA GLU A 770 -17.19 -6.84 -28.01
C GLU A 770 -16.70 -7.67 -29.20
N LEU A 771 -16.22 -7.02 -30.27
CA LEU A 771 -15.73 -7.63 -31.51
C LEU A 771 -14.22 -7.45 -31.69
N VAL A 772 -13.47 -7.16 -30.61
CA VAL A 772 -12.03 -6.85 -30.64
C VAL A 772 -11.20 -7.83 -31.47
N GLU A 773 -11.36 -9.14 -31.28
CA GLU A 773 -10.59 -10.16 -31.99
C GLU A 773 -10.89 -10.17 -33.50
N LYS A 774 -12.18 -10.10 -33.86
CA LYS A 774 -12.63 -10.05 -35.26
C LYS A 774 -12.16 -8.78 -35.95
N ALA A 775 -12.18 -7.64 -35.25
CA ALA A 775 -11.69 -6.36 -35.75
C ALA A 775 -10.17 -6.38 -35.99
N LEU A 776 -9.40 -6.93 -35.04
CA LEU A 776 -7.94 -7.07 -35.16
C LEU A 776 -7.56 -7.99 -36.32
N LYS A 777 -8.15 -9.19 -36.40
CA LYS A 777 -7.90 -10.15 -37.50
C LYS A 777 -8.32 -9.58 -38.86
N HIS A 778 -9.44 -8.86 -38.94
CA HIS A 778 -9.87 -8.19 -40.16
C HIS A 778 -8.88 -7.10 -40.62
N VAL A 779 -8.50 -6.18 -39.73
CA VAL A 779 -7.56 -5.09 -40.06
C VAL A 779 -6.17 -5.62 -40.40
N TYR A 780 -5.71 -6.67 -39.72
CA TYR A 780 -4.45 -7.35 -40.05
C TYR A 780 -4.46 -7.88 -41.50
N ASN A 781 -5.44 -8.72 -41.83
CA ASN A 781 -5.56 -9.33 -43.16
C ASN A 781 -5.79 -8.28 -44.26
N ALA A 782 -6.67 -7.30 -44.03
CA ALA A 782 -6.93 -6.21 -44.97
C ALA A 782 -5.69 -5.35 -45.23
N SER A 783 -4.86 -5.12 -44.20
CA SER A 783 -3.58 -4.44 -44.34
C SER A 783 -2.59 -5.28 -45.16
N MET A 784 -2.38 -6.56 -44.80
CA MET A 784 -1.48 -7.47 -45.53
C MET A 784 -1.82 -7.59 -47.02
N ASN A 785 -3.11 -7.69 -47.36
CA ASN A 785 -3.55 -7.76 -48.74
C ASN A 785 -3.18 -6.47 -49.51
N LYS A 786 -3.39 -5.29 -48.90
CA LYS A 786 -3.09 -4.00 -49.54
C LYS A 786 -1.59 -3.68 -49.57
N THR A 787 -0.79 -4.20 -48.65
CA THR A 787 0.68 -4.04 -48.61
C THR A 787 1.44 -5.09 -49.43
N LYS A 788 0.74 -5.95 -50.20
CA LYS A 788 1.32 -7.08 -50.95
C LYS A 788 2.15 -8.01 -50.04
N GLY A 789 1.60 -8.36 -48.88
CA GLY A 789 2.19 -9.30 -47.91
C GLY A 789 3.16 -8.68 -46.89
N LYS A 790 3.53 -7.40 -46.99
CA LYS A 790 4.42 -6.75 -46.01
C LYS A 790 3.71 -6.50 -44.67
N GLU A 791 4.31 -6.90 -43.56
CA GLU A 791 3.76 -6.71 -42.20
C GLU A 791 3.47 -5.24 -41.86
N LEU A 792 2.50 -5.04 -40.96
CA LEU A 792 2.09 -3.75 -40.41
C LEU A 792 3.01 -3.36 -39.22
N GLU A 793 3.60 -2.17 -39.27
CA GLU A 793 4.57 -1.69 -38.28
C GLU A 793 3.92 -1.13 -37.01
N LEU A 794 2.70 -0.60 -37.13
CA LEU A 794 1.99 0.01 -36.00
C LEU A 794 0.46 -0.08 -36.15
N LEU A 795 -0.21 -0.46 -35.06
CA LEU A 795 -1.66 -0.34 -34.91
C LEU A 795 -2.01 0.74 -33.87
N LEU A 796 -2.69 1.80 -34.30
CA LEU A 796 -3.35 2.74 -33.40
C LEU A 796 -4.73 2.20 -33.01
N ALA A 797 -5.12 2.41 -31.75
CA ALA A 797 -6.42 1.98 -31.24
C ALA A 797 -7.07 3.08 -30.38
N ILE A 798 -8.18 3.65 -30.85
CA ILE A 798 -8.99 4.60 -30.07
C ILE A 798 -9.94 3.79 -29.20
N LEU A 799 -9.80 3.90 -27.87
CA LEU A 799 -10.58 3.19 -26.87
C LEU A 799 -11.50 4.15 -26.10
N PRO A 800 -12.72 3.72 -25.70
CA PRO A 800 -13.54 4.47 -24.76
C PRO A 800 -12.84 4.62 -23.41
N ASP A 801 -13.11 5.73 -22.70
CA ASP A 801 -12.51 6.04 -21.40
C ASP A 801 -12.78 4.99 -20.32
N ASN A 802 -13.94 4.33 -20.37
CA ASN A 802 -14.20 3.07 -19.67
C ASN A 802 -14.20 1.93 -20.71
N ASN A 803 -13.21 1.04 -20.63
CA ASN A 803 -12.96 0.01 -21.65
C ASN A 803 -13.01 -1.44 -21.13
N GLY A 804 -13.16 -1.67 -19.82
CA GLY A 804 -13.28 -3.03 -19.27
C GLY A 804 -12.10 -3.94 -19.66
N SER A 805 -12.40 -5.10 -20.26
CA SER A 805 -11.38 -6.06 -20.72
C SER A 805 -10.68 -5.65 -22.02
N LEU A 806 -11.28 -4.76 -22.84
CA LEU A 806 -10.87 -4.42 -24.22
C LEU A 806 -9.38 -4.08 -24.34
N TYR A 807 -8.82 -3.32 -23.39
CA TYR A 807 -7.39 -3.00 -23.40
C TYR A 807 -6.52 -4.25 -23.23
N GLY A 808 -6.92 -5.16 -22.35
CA GLY A 808 -6.24 -6.43 -22.09
C GLY A 808 -6.37 -7.40 -23.25
N ASP A 809 -7.58 -7.59 -23.78
CA ASP A 809 -7.84 -8.46 -24.92
C ASP A 809 -7.08 -7.98 -26.17
N LEU A 810 -7.13 -6.68 -26.47
CA LEU A 810 -6.34 -6.09 -27.55
C LEU A 810 -4.85 -6.32 -27.34
N LYS A 811 -4.35 -6.16 -26.10
CA LYS A 811 -2.92 -6.37 -25.83
C LYS A 811 -2.48 -7.82 -25.90
N ARG A 812 -3.29 -8.77 -25.45
CA ARG A 812 -3.06 -10.21 -25.66
C ARG A 812 -3.01 -10.51 -27.17
N ILE A 813 -4.11 -10.30 -27.88
CA ILE A 813 -4.25 -10.69 -29.30
C ILE A 813 -3.19 -10.03 -30.19
N CYS A 814 -2.87 -8.75 -29.96
CA CYS A 814 -1.75 -8.10 -30.66
C CYS A 814 -0.39 -8.77 -30.39
N GLU A 815 -0.06 -9.06 -29.12
CA GLU A 815 1.32 -9.33 -28.71
C GLU A 815 1.66 -10.85 -28.66
N THR A 816 0.64 -11.71 -28.53
CA THR A 816 0.75 -13.18 -28.53
C THR A 816 0.30 -13.81 -29.86
N ASP A 817 -0.77 -13.31 -30.46
CA ASP A 817 -1.44 -14.02 -31.56
C ASP A 817 -1.04 -13.49 -32.94
N LEU A 818 -1.01 -12.16 -33.10
CA LEU A 818 -0.77 -11.48 -34.38
C LEU A 818 0.64 -10.89 -34.56
N GLY A 819 1.36 -10.59 -33.47
CA GLY A 819 2.68 -9.95 -33.55
C GLY A 819 2.64 -8.45 -33.89
N LEU A 820 1.54 -7.78 -33.55
CA LEU A 820 1.32 -6.37 -33.87
C LEU A 820 1.76 -5.43 -32.74
N ILE A 821 2.65 -4.51 -33.08
CA ILE A 821 2.99 -3.38 -32.20
C ILE A 821 1.80 -2.41 -32.14
N SER A 822 1.23 -2.20 -30.94
CA SER A 822 0.03 -1.37 -30.78
C SER A 822 0.12 -0.27 -29.73
N GLN A 823 -0.54 0.86 -30.04
CA GLN A 823 -0.59 2.06 -29.21
C GLN A 823 -2.03 2.56 -29.03
N CYS A 824 -2.55 2.38 -27.82
CA CYS A 824 -3.93 2.71 -27.46
C CYS A 824 -4.05 4.17 -26.98
N CYS A 825 -5.09 4.88 -27.43
CA CYS A 825 -5.40 6.26 -27.07
C CYS A 825 -6.85 6.34 -26.53
N LEU A 826 -7.10 7.14 -25.49
CA LEU A 826 -8.43 7.24 -24.87
C LEU A 826 -9.26 8.39 -25.47
N THR A 827 -10.57 8.20 -25.57
CA THR A 827 -11.54 9.17 -26.12
C THR A 827 -11.33 10.61 -25.64
N LYS A 828 -11.13 10.87 -24.34
CA LYS A 828 -10.85 12.22 -23.80
C LYS A 828 -9.65 12.94 -24.43
N HIS A 829 -8.68 12.21 -24.96
CA HIS A 829 -7.49 12.78 -25.61
C HIS A 829 -7.65 12.95 -27.12
N VAL A 830 -8.60 12.23 -27.72
CA VAL A 830 -9.05 12.43 -29.11
C VAL A 830 -9.90 13.71 -29.19
N PHE A 831 -10.86 13.89 -28.28
CA PHE A 831 -11.69 15.11 -28.22
C PHE A 831 -10.94 16.34 -27.70
N LYS A 832 -9.94 16.18 -26.82
CA LYS A 832 -9.13 17.27 -26.28
C LYS A 832 -7.65 17.04 -26.55
N ILE A 833 -7.30 17.21 -27.82
CA ILE A 833 -5.92 17.13 -28.33
C ILE A 833 -5.02 18.12 -27.57
N SER A 834 -3.78 17.70 -27.29
CA SER A 834 -2.78 18.54 -26.65
C SER A 834 -1.39 18.15 -27.17
N LYS A 835 -0.61 19.13 -27.64
CA LYS A 835 0.74 18.89 -28.19
C LYS A 835 1.66 18.13 -27.22
N GLN A 836 1.53 18.38 -25.91
CA GLN A 836 2.27 17.65 -24.87
C GLN A 836 1.79 16.20 -24.68
N TYR A 837 0.51 15.90 -24.94
CA TYR A 837 0.02 14.52 -24.98
C TYR A 837 0.55 13.80 -26.22
N LEU A 838 0.41 14.41 -27.41
CA LEU A 838 0.89 13.83 -28.66
C LEU A 838 2.40 13.54 -28.61
N ALA A 839 3.22 14.47 -28.10
CA ALA A 839 4.66 14.25 -27.93
C ALA A 839 4.97 13.06 -27.01
N ASN A 840 4.23 12.89 -25.91
CA ASN A 840 4.37 11.73 -25.01
C ASN A 840 3.89 10.42 -25.65
N VAL A 841 2.96 10.47 -26.62
CA VAL A 841 2.55 9.30 -27.40
C VAL A 841 3.60 8.97 -28.47
N ALA A 842 4.15 9.97 -29.17
CA ALA A 842 5.24 9.79 -30.13
C ALA A 842 6.48 9.13 -29.48
N LEU A 843 6.90 9.61 -28.28
CA LEU A 843 7.96 9.00 -27.48
C LEU A 843 7.70 7.50 -27.20
N LYS A 844 6.44 7.11 -26.97
CA LYS A 844 6.03 5.72 -26.76
C LYS A 844 5.96 4.90 -28.04
N ILE A 845 5.65 5.51 -29.18
CA ILE A 845 5.63 4.85 -30.48
C ILE A 845 7.06 4.51 -30.90
N ASN A 846 7.98 5.48 -30.83
CA ASN A 846 9.35 5.31 -31.31
C ASN A 846 10.09 4.12 -30.67
N VAL A 847 10.07 3.99 -29.34
CA VAL A 847 10.75 2.85 -28.66
C VAL A 847 10.02 1.51 -28.83
N LYS A 848 8.73 1.53 -29.19
CA LYS A 848 7.98 0.33 -29.57
C LYS A 848 8.29 -0.12 -30.98
N THR A 849 8.68 0.78 -31.88
CA THR A 849 9.17 0.46 -33.22
C THR A 849 10.69 0.29 -33.27
N GLY A 850 11.37 0.28 -32.11
CA GLY A 850 12.80 -0.06 -31.96
C GLY A 850 13.77 1.13 -31.89
N GLY A 851 13.27 2.36 -31.86
CA GLY A 851 14.05 3.61 -31.83
C GLY A 851 14.61 3.98 -30.47
N ARG A 852 15.28 5.14 -30.42
CA ARG A 852 15.83 5.74 -29.18
C ARG A 852 15.41 7.20 -29.07
N ASN A 853 14.85 7.57 -27.92
CA ASN A 853 14.31 8.92 -27.72
C ASN A 853 15.40 9.93 -27.37
N THR A 854 16.31 9.54 -26.49
CA THR A 854 17.49 10.28 -26.04
C THR A 854 18.50 9.27 -25.48
N VAL A 855 19.78 9.64 -25.40
CA VAL A 855 20.83 8.88 -24.68
C VAL A 855 21.59 9.83 -23.76
N LEU A 856 22.36 9.29 -22.82
CA LEU A 856 23.28 10.09 -22.00
C LEU A 856 24.47 10.54 -22.87
N LEU A 857 24.86 11.81 -22.80
CA LEU A 857 26.02 12.34 -23.54
C LEU A 857 27.29 11.57 -23.16
N ASP A 858 27.48 11.34 -21.85
CA ASP A 858 28.63 10.60 -21.32
C ASP A 858 28.68 9.15 -21.78
N ALA A 859 27.57 8.54 -22.20
CA ALA A 859 27.59 7.18 -22.74
C ALA A 859 28.19 7.14 -24.15
N ILE A 860 27.88 8.14 -24.99
CA ILE A 860 28.48 8.29 -26.33
C ILE A 860 29.98 8.63 -26.19
N SER A 861 30.33 9.47 -25.21
CA SER A 861 31.73 9.84 -24.92
C SER A 861 32.51 8.76 -24.18
N CYS A 862 31.92 7.58 -23.94
CA CYS A 862 32.48 6.47 -23.17
C CYS A 862 32.97 6.84 -21.74
N ARG A 863 32.32 7.82 -21.09
CA ARG A 863 32.70 8.35 -19.77
C ARG A 863 31.88 7.81 -18.58
N ILE A 864 30.98 6.84 -18.78
CA ILE A 864 30.24 6.24 -17.65
C ILE A 864 31.12 5.15 -17.00
N PRO A 865 31.59 5.34 -15.75
CA PRO A 865 32.47 4.38 -15.09
C PRO A 865 31.79 3.04 -14.86
N LEU A 866 32.53 1.94 -15.06
CA LEU A 866 32.06 0.56 -14.91
C LEU A 866 30.81 0.24 -15.76
N VAL A 867 30.63 0.95 -16.89
CA VAL A 867 29.59 0.68 -17.90
C VAL A 867 30.13 0.85 -19.32
N SER A 868 30.81 1.95 -19.63
CA SER A 868 31.30 2.25 -20.99
C SER A 868 32.70 1.71 -21.30
N ASP A 869 33.42 1.23 -20.28
CA ASP A 869 34.80 0.74 -20.36
C ASP A 869 34.92 -0.65 -21.02
N ILE A 870 33.99 -1.55 -20.70
CA ILE A 870 33.88 -2.89 -21.29
C ILE A 870 32.40 -3.24 -21.52
N PRO A 871 32.05 -4.17 -22.44
CA PRO A 871 30.69 -4.60 -22.72
C PRO A 871 29.88 -4.93 -21.45
N THR A 872 29.01 -4.01 -21.04
CA THR A 872 28.26 -4.11 -19.78
C THR A 872 26.77 -4.24 -20.07
N ILE A 873 26.13 -5.25 -19.48
CA ILE A 873 24.68 -5.46 -19.57
C ILE A 873 24.02 -5.06 -18.24
N ILE A 874 22.95 -4.25 -18.32
CA ILE A 874 22.18 -3.81 -17.15
C ILE A 874 20.81 -4.47 -17.17
N PHE A 875 20.55 -5.28 -16.15
CA PHE A 875 19.30 -5.99 -15.93
C PHE A 875 18.37 -5.22 -14.98
N GLY A 876 17.07 -5.50 -15.11
CA GLY A 876 16.04 -5.09 -14.17
C GLY A 876 15.05 -6.23 -13.93
N ALA A 877 14.61 -6.43 -12.70
CA ALA A 877 13.69 -7.51 -12.33
C ALA A 877 12.62 -7.07 -11.33
N ASP A 878 11.40 -7.59 -11.47
CA ASP A 878 10.23 -7.35 -10.61
C ASP A 878 9.36 -8.61 -10.49
N VAL A 879 8.66 -8.76 -9.36
CA VAL A 879 7.62 -9.78 -9.17
C VAL A 879 6.31 -9.12 -8.72
N THR A 880 5.28 -9.27 -9.54
CA THR A 880 3.94 -8.78 -9.27
C THR A 880 3.02 -9.92 -8.80
N HIS A 881 2.61 -9.91 -7.53
CA HIS A 881 1.59 -10.80 -6.94
C HIS A 881 0.14 -10.42 -7.36
N PRO A 882 -0.86 -11.32 -7.20
CA PRO A 882 -2.29 -11.02 -7.44
C PRO A 882 -2.94 -10.17 -6.32
N GLU A 883 -4.22 -9.77 -6.48
CA GLU A 883 -4.94 -9.03 -5.43
C GLU A 883 -5.25 -9.93 -4.20
N ASN A 884 -5.46 -9.31 -3.03
CA ASN A 884 -5.72 -10.04 -1.79
C ASN A 884 -7.14 -10.65 -1.78
N GLY A 885 -7.22 -11.98 -1.87
CA GLY A 885 -8.46 -12.75 -2.02
C GLY A 885 -8.60 -13.46 -3.38
N GLU A 886 -7.62 -13.31 -4.28
CA GLU A 886 -7.48 -14.12 -5.50
C GLU A 886 -6.56 -15.32 -5.24
N ASP A 887 -7.00 -16.21 -4.34
CA ASP A 887 -6.14 -17.23 -3.70
C ASP A 887 -5.57 -18.31 -4.66
N SER A 888 -6.08 -18.40 -5.91
CA SER A 888 -5.57 -19.29 -6.96
C SER A 888 -4.57 -18.63 -7.92
N SER A 889 -4.56 -17.30 -8.06
CA SER A 889 -3.85 -16.65 -9.16
C SER A 889 -2.32 -16.73 -9.02
N PRO A 890 -1.56 -17.05 -10.07
CA PRO A 890 -0.10 -17.10 -10.02
C PRO A 890 0.52 -15.73 -9.73
N SER A 891 1.76 -15.70 -9.25
CA SER A 891 2.64 -14.52 -9.34
C SER A 891 3.16 -14.38 -10.78
N ILE A 892 3.53 -13.16 -11.19
CA ILE A 892 4.22 -12.94 -12.46
C ILE A 892 5.57 -12.29 -12.18
N ALA A 893 6.63 -12.93 -12.64
CA ALA A 893 7.97 -12.37 -12.68
C ALA A 893 8.24 -11.74 -14.05
N ALA A 894 9.04 -10.68 -14.07
CA ALA A 894 9.56 -10.07 -15.28
C ALA A 894 11.03 -9.74 -15.12
N VAL A 895 11.79 -9.93 -16.20
CA VAL A 895 13.20 -9.55 -16.30
C VAL A 895 13.42 -8.83 -17.61
N VAL A 896 14.07 -7.66 -17.54
CA VAL A 896 14.53 -6.89 -18.68
C VAL A 896 16.05 -6.82 -18.68
N ALA A 897 16.65 -6.61 -19.85
CA ALA A 897 18.07 -6.31 -19.97
C ALA A 897 18.32 -5.29 -21.08
N SER A 898 19.34 -4.44 -20.91
CA SER A 898 19.80 -3.53 -21.95
C SER A 898 20.19 -4.30 -23.22
N GLN A 899 20.04 -3.69 -24.40
CA GLN A 899 20.29 -4.29 -25.71
C GLN A 899 21.15 -3.40 -26.62
N ASP A 900 21.55 -2.22 -26.14
CA ASP A 900 22.56 -1.34 -26.74
C ASP A 900 23.65 -1.02 -25.71
N TRP A 901 24.88 -0.94 -26.19
CA TRP A 901 26.08 -0.60 -25.44
C TRP A 901 27.00 0.21 -26.36
N PRO A 902 27.60 1.33 -25.91
CA PRO A 902 27.63 1.82 -24.52
C PRO A 902 26.40 2.60 -24.05
N GLU A 903 25.35 2.84 -24.87
CA GLU A 903 24.31 3.83 -24.52
C GLU A 903 23.24 3.39 -23.51
N VAL A 904 22.96 2.08 -23.38
CA VAL A 904 22.07 1.48 -22.38
C VAL A 904 20.65 2.11 -22.31
N THR A 905 19.96 2.20 -23.46
CA THR A 905 18.61 2.80 -23.57
C THR A 905 17.54 1.90 -24.16
N LYS A 906 17.89 0.90 -24.97
CA LYS A 906 16.98 -0.14 -25.47
C LYS A 906 16.95 -1.31 -24.50
N TYR A 907 15.77 -1.83 -24.18
CA TYR A 907 15.62 -2.98 -23.28
C TYR A 907 14.70 -4.06 -23.86
N ALA A 908 15.20 -5.29 -23.98
CA ALA A 908 14.35 -6.47 -24.19
C ALA A 908 13.70 -6.87 -22.86
N GLY A 909 12.55 -7.55 -22.91
CA GLY A 909 11.82 -7.96 -21.71
C GLY A 909 11.16 -9.33 -21.85
N LEU A 910 11.44 -10.19 -20.88
CA LEU A 910 10.84 -11.52 -20.73
C LEU A 910 9.94 -11.55 -19.49
N VAL A 911 8.94 -12.43 -19.52
CA VAL A 911 7.91 -12.56 -18.47
C VAL A 911 7.58 -14.03 -18.24
N CYS A 912 7.34 -14.42 -17.00
CA CYS A 912 6.96 -15.79 -16.64
C CYS A 912 5.91 -15.80 -15.51
N ALA A 913 5.04 -16.82 -15.50
CA ALA A 913 4.11 -17.07 -14.40
C ALA A 913 4.72 -18.09 -13.43
N GLN A 914 4.63 -17.81 -12.14
CA GLN A 914 5.14 -18.66 -11.06
C GLN A 914 4.10 -18.80 -9.93
N ALA A 915 4.37 -19.67 -8.95
CA ALA A 915 3.37 -20.05 -7.94
C ALA A 915 2.80 -18.83 -7.17
N HIS A 916 1.59 -19.00 -6.61
CA HIS A 916 0.89 -17.95 -5.85
C HIS A 916 1.77 -17.41 -4.72
N ARG A 917 2.07 -16.10 -4.75
CA ARG A 917 2.93 -15.39 -3.78
C ARG A 917 4.38 -15.90 -3.70
N GLN A 918 4.84 -16.67 -4.69
CA GLN A 918 6.27 -16.93 -4.85
C GLN A 918 6.99 -15.63 -5.22
N GLU A 919 8.00 -15.24 -4.43
CA GLU A 919 8.81 -14.03 -4.65
C GLU A 919 10.13 -14.33 -5.39
N LEU A 920 10.78 -15.47 -5.14
CA LEU A 920 11.99 -15.86 -5.88
C LEU A 920 11.67 -16.13 -7.35
N ILE A 921 12.37 -15.49 -8.28
CA ILE A 921 12.12 -15.66 -9.72
C ILE A 921 12.60 -17.04 -10.18
N GLN A 922 11.68 -17.99 -10.35
CA GLN A 922 12.03 -19.39 -10.62
C GLN A 922 12.62 -19.61 -12.02
N ASP A 923 12.30 -18.75 -12.99
CA ASP A 923 12.68 -18.92 -14.40
C ASP A 923 13.91 -18.08 -14.82
N LEU A 924 14.74 -17.62 -13.88
CA LEU A 924 16.01 -16.95 -14.21
C LEU A 924 16.96 -17.88 -14.99
N TYR A 925 17.02 -19.14 -14.54
CA TYR A 925 17.74 -20.24 -15.16
C TYR A 925 17.02 -21.56 -14.90
N LYS A 926 16.93 -22.42 -15.93
CA LYS A 926 16.39 -23.78 -15.81
C LYS A 926 17.06 -24.74 -16.79
N THR A 927 17.06 -26.01 -16.42
CA THR A 927 17.44 -27.12 -17.29
C THR A 927 16.28 -28.10 -17.43
N TRP A 928 16.13 -28.69 -18.61
CA TRP A 928 15.17 -29.77 -18.86
C TRP A 928 15.76 -30.79 -19.83
N GLN A 929 15.22 -32.02 -19.82
CA GLN A 929 15.56 -33.01 -20.85
C GLN A 929 14.66 -32.79 -22.07
N ASP A 930 15.27 -32.53 -23.21
CA ASP A 930 14.67 -32.50 -24.52
C ASP A 930 14.88 -33.87 -25.20
N PRO A 931 13.84 -34.54 -25.72
CA PRO A 931 13.96 -35.89 -26.29
C PRO A 931 14.92 -36.02 -27.48
N VAL A 932 15.32 -34.92 -28.12
CA VAL A 932 16.22 -34.90 -29.29
C VAL A 932 17.56 -34.25 -28.96
N ARG A 933 17.57 -33.27 -28.04
CA ARG A 933 18.76 -32.46 -27.70
C ARG A 933 19.40 -32.81 -26.35
N GLY A 934 18.85 -33.77 -25.60
CA GLY A 934 19.34 -34.10 -24.26
C GLY A 934 19.12 -32.94 -23.29
N THR A 935 20.10 -32.65 -22.43
CA THR A 935 19.94 -31.63 -21.39
C THR A 935 20.04 -30.22 -21.97
N VAL A 936 18.89 -29.57 -22.17
CA VAL A 936 18.80 -28.19 -22.67
C VAL A 936 18.77 -27.22 -21.50
N SER A 937 19.55 -26.16 -21.61
CA SER A 937 19.63 -25.05 -20.64
C SER A 937 18.96 -23.80 -21.21
N GLY A 938 18.17 -23.11 -20.39
CA GLY A 938 17.41 -21.91 -20.74
C GLY A 938 17.09 -21.04 -19.52
N GLY A 939 16.13 -20.14 -19.68
CA GLY A 939 15.72 -19.19 -18.64
C GLY A 939 16.07 -17.75 -18.98
N MET A 940 15.43 -16.82 -18.26
CA MET A 940 15.33 -15.42 -18.62
C MET A 940 16.70 -14.72 -18.72
N ILE A 941 17.66 -15.04 -17.84
CA ILE A 941 19.01 -14.47 -17.89
C ILE A 941 19.73 -14.95 -19.16
N ARG A 942 19.71 -16.26 -19.42
CA ARG A 942 20.42 -16.90 -20.53
C ARG A 942 19.94 -16.35 -21.87
N ASP A 943 18.63 -16.22 -22.05
CA ASP A 943 18.03 -15.75 -23.29
C ASP A 943 18.28 -14.25 -23.52
N LEU A 944 18.32 -13.44 -22.46
CA LEU A 944 18.67 -12.01 -22.54
C LEU A 944 20.16 -11.78 -22.85
N LEU A 945 21.06 -12.62 -22.32
CA LEU A 945 22.50 -12.60 -22.69
C LEU A 945 22.70 -12.95 -24.17
N VAL A 946 21.99 -13.97 -24.68
CA VAL A 946 21.99 -14.32 -26.11
C VAL A 946 21.41 -13.18 -26.97
N SER A 947 20.36 -12.50 -26.48
CA SER A 947 19.77 -11.35 -27.15
C SER A 947 20.73 -10.15 -27.22
N PHE A 948 21.44 -9.85 -26.13
CA PHE A 948 22.47 -8.80 -26.11
C PHE A 948 23.57 -9.06 -27.14
N ARG A 949 24.10 -10.30 -27.22
CA ARG A 949 25.13 -10.66 -28.22
C ARG A 949 24.61 -10.55 -29.66
N LYS A 950 23.35 -10.86 -29.91
CA LYS A 950 22.70 -10.65 -31.23
C LYS A 950 22.45 -9.18 -31.56
N ALA A 951 22.26 -8.32 -30.56
CA ALA A 951 21.96 -6.90 -30.74
C ALA A 951 23.21 -6.00 -30.84
N THR A 952 24.29 -6.37 -30.15
CA THR A 952 25.53 -5.57 -30.04
C THR A 952 26.75 -6.20 -30.74
N GLY A 953 26.67 -7.48 -31.12
CA GLY A 953 27.83 -8.30 -31.53
C GLY A 953 28.72 -8.78 -30.36
N GLN A 954 28.63 -8.14 -29.20
CA GLN A 954 29.53 -8.35 -28.05
C GLN A 954 28.99 -9.38 -27.05
N LYS A 955 29.88 -10.14 -26.40
CA LYS A 955 29.54 -10.87 -25.17
C LYS A 955 29.67 -9.89 -23.99
N PRO A 956 28.71 -9.79 -23.07
CA PRO A 956 28.89 -9.00 -21.85
C PRO A 956 30.11 -9.51 -21.07
N LEU A 957 30.93 -8.58 -20.58
CA LEU A 957 32.03 -8.84 -19.65
C LEU A 957 31.71 -8.33 -18.24
N ARG A 958 30.56 -7.66 -18.04
CA ARG A 958 30.06 -7.19 -16.74
C ARG A 958 28.54 -7.25 -16.67
N ILE A 959 28.00 -7.59 -15.50
CA ILE A 959 26.56 -7.63 -15.19
C ILE A 959 26.23 -6.67 -14.04
N ILE A 960 25.23 -5.80 -14.24
CA ILE A 960 24.63 -4.99 -13.17
C ILE A 960 23.14 -5.37 -13.09
N PHE A 961 22.64 -5.73 -11.91
CA PHE A 961 21.30 -6.30 -11.72
C PHE A 961 20.48 -5.51 -10.70
N TYR A 962 19.41 -4.84 -11.14
CA TYR A 962 18.49 -4.11 -10.26
C TYR A 962 17.19 -4.89 -10.00
N ARG A 963 16.88 -5.16 -8.72
CA ARG A 963 15.74 -5.99 -8.30
C ARG A 963 14.73 -5.19 -7.46
N ASP A 964 13.54 -4.88 -8.00
CA ASP A 964 12.43 -4.27 -7.23
C ASP A 964 11.68 -5.33 -6.41
N GLY A 965 10.82 -4.89 -5.49
CA GLY A 965 9.82 -5.70 -4.79
C GLY A 965 10.25 -6.37 -3.48
N VAL A 966 11.55 -6.66 -3.30
CA VAL A 966 12.05 -7.54 -2.23
C VAL A 966 12.08 -6.85 -0.86
N SER A 967 11.63 -7.55 0.19
CA SER A 967 11.71 -7.07 1.58
C SER A 967 13.05 -7.39 2.25
N GLU A 968 13.46 -6.59 3.23
CA GLU A 968 14.73 -6.71 3.98
C GLU A 968 14.95 -8.15 4.49
N GLY A 969 13.92 -8.79 5.07
CA GLY A 969 13.96 -10.18 5.57
C GLY A 969 14.03 -11.29 4.49
N GLN A 970 14.08 -10.94 3.21
CA GLN A 970 14.23 -11.88 2.08
C GLN A 970 15.55 -11.68 1.32
N PHE A 971 16.34 -10.64 1.63
CA PHE A 971 17.57 -10.29 0.90
C PHE A 971 18.53 -11.48 0.73
N TYR A 972 18.78 -12.25 1.79
CA TYR A 972 19.69 -13.39 1.74
C TYR A 972 19.18 -14.50 0.80
N GLN A 973 17.88 -14.82 0.88
CA GLN A 973 17.28 -15.88 0.08
C GLN A 973 17.20 -15.50 -1.41
N VAL A 974 16.89 -14.23 -1.69
CA VAL A 974 16.92 -13.67 -3.05
C VAL A 974 18.34 -13.67 -3.61
N LEU A 975 19.33 -13.16 -2.86
CA LEU A 975 20.70 -13.11 -3.35
C LEU A 975 21.21 -14.52 -3.66
N LEU A 976 21.12 -15.45 -2.71
CA LEU A 976 21.63 -16.82 -2.87
C LEU A 976 21.03 -17.52 -4.10
N TYR A 977 19.71 -17.40 -4.31
CA TYR A 977 19.01 -18.08 -5.40
C TYR A 977 19.17 -17.36 -6.75
N GLU A 978 19.00 -16.04 -6.78
CA GLU A 978 18.99 -15.28 -8.03
C GLU A 978 20.42 -15.03 -8.58
N LEU A 979 21.45 -14.93 -7.72
CA LEU A 979 22.86 -14.87 -8.15
C LEU A 979 23.36 -16.22 -8.69
N ASP A 980 23.02 -17.33 -8.03
CA ASP A 980 23.32 -18.69 -8.51
C ASP A 980 22.69 -18.95 -9.89
N ALA A 981 21.44 -18.53 -10.09
CA ALA A 981 20.79 -18.60 -11.40
C ALA A 981 21.52 -17.76 -12.48
N ILE A 982 22.02 -16.56 -12.13
CA ILE A 982 22.84 -15.75 -13.05
C ILE A 982 24.16 -16.46 -13.39
N ARG A 983 24.85 -17.06 -12.41
CA ARG A 983 26.10 -17.83 -12.61
C ARG A 983 25.87 -19.02 -13.53
N LYS A 984 24.84 -19.83 -13.26
CA LYS A 984 24.48 -21.00 -14.07
C LYS A 984 24.08 -20.61 -15.49
N ALA A 985 23.34 -19.52 -15.66
CA ALA A 985 23.00 -19.00 -16.99
C ALA A 985 24.25 -18.63 -17.80
N CYS A 986 25.27 -18.02 -17.19
CA CYS A 986 26.54 -17.71 -17.86
C CYS A 986 27.32 -18.98 -18.20
N ALA A 987 27.53 -19.88 -17.25
CA ALA A 987 28.24 -21.15 -17.49
C ALA A 987 27.57 -22.03 -18.57
N SER A 988 26.24 -21.96 -18.72
CA SER A 988 25.46 -22.67 -19.76
C SER A 988 25.57 -22.09 -21.19
N LEU A 989 26.35 -21.01 -21.37
CA LEU A 989 26.63 -20.40 -22.66
C LEU A 989 28.05 -20.70 -23.15
N GLU A 990 29.01 -20.77 -22.23
CA GLU A 990 30.43 -20.95 -22.50
C GLU A 990 31.13 -21.42 -21.21
N PRO A 991 31.96 -22.48 -21.23
CA PRO A 991 32.72 -22.89 -20.06
C PRO A 991 33.57 -21.73 -19.51
N ASN A 992 33.67 -21.63 -18.18
CA ASN A 992 34.40 -20.58 -17.45
C ASN A 992 33.91 -19.13 -17.68
N TYR A 993 32.82 -18.89 -18.42
CA TYR A 993 32.25 -17.54 -18.57
C TYR A 993 31.57 -17.09 -17.26
N GLN A 994 32.31 -16.31 -16.46
CA GLN A 994 31.88 -15.78 -15.17
C GLN A 994 32.14 -14.26 -15.11
N PRO A 995 31.28 -13.42 -15.71
CA PRO A 995 31.46 -11.97 -15.67
C PRO A 995 31.19 -11.44 -14.24
N PRO A 996 31.90 -10.41 -13.76
CA PRO A 996 31.65 -9.80 -12.46
C PRO A 996 30.23 -9.21 -12.35
N VAL A 997 29.55 -9.49 -11.24
CA VAL A 997 28.16 -9.12 -10.96
C VAL A 997 28.07 -8.09 -9.84
N THR A 998 27.26 -7.05 -10.05
CA THR A 998 26.76 -6.16 -9.00
C THR A 998 25.25 -6.37 -8.84
N PHE A 999 24.80 -6.80 -7.67
CA PHE A 999 23.39 -7.10 -7.37
C PHE A 999 22.80 -6.06 -6.41
N ILE A 1000 21.74 -5.37 -6.84
CA ILE A 1000 21.21 -4.18 -6.17
C ILE A 1000 19.70 -4.34 -5.99
N VAL A 1001 19.25 -4.44 -4.74
CA VAL A 1001 17.82 -4.38 -4.44
C VAL A 1001 17.36 -2.92 -4.43
N VAL A 1002 16.21 -2.67 -5.04
CA VAL A 1002 15.53 -1.38 -5.09
C VAL A 1002 14.24 -1.48 -4.30
N GLN A 1003 14.03 -0.54 -3.38
CA GLN A 1003 12.83 -0.46 -2.57
C GLN A 1003 12.24 0.94 -2.67
N LYS A 1004 11.20 1.11 -3.48
CA LYS A 1004 10.40 2.36 -3.47
C LYS A 1004 9.44 2.44 -2.25
N ARG A 1005 9.30 1.38 -1.45
CA ARG A 1005 8.09 1.14 -0.65
C ARG A 1005 8.29 1.13 0.88
N HIS A 1006 9.23 1.94 1.37
CA HIS A 1006 9.54 2.15 2.80
C HIS A 1006 8.86 3.41 3.42
N HIS A 1007 9.01 3.59 4.74
CA HIS A 1007 8.42 4.73 5.46
C HIS A 1007 9.35 5.96 5.62
N THR A 1008 10.63 5.84 5.28
CA THR A 1008 11.55 6.99 5.16
C THR A 1008 11.00 8.09 4.23
N ARG A 1009 11.06 9.33 4.69
CA ARG A 1009 10.78 10.58 3.98
C ARG A 1009 11.87 11.59 4.30
N LEU A 1010 12.17 12.44 3.32
CA LEU A 1010 13.17 13.50 3.42
C LEU A 1010 12.50 14.85 3.14
N PHE A 1011 12.80 15.84 3.98
CA PHE A 1011 12.28 17.19 3.92
C PHE A 1011 13.45 18.18 3.79
N ALA A 1012 13.29 19.28 3.08
CA ALA A 1012 14.30 20.34 3.07
C ALA A 1012 14.46 20.94 4.48
N ASN A 1013 15.69 21.31 4.85
CA ASN A 1013 15.97 21.90 6.17
C ASN A 1013 15.02 23.08 6.48
N SER A 1014 14.85 24.00 5.50
CA SER A 1014 13.94 25.13 5.58
C SER A 1014 12.92 25.14 4.44
N HIS A 1015 11.62 25.00 4.75
CA HIS A 1015 10.51 25.18 3.80
C HIS A 1015 10.34 26.61 3.29
N ARG A 1016 11.15 27.58 3.77
CA ARG A 1016 11.16 28.96 3.27
C ARG A 1016 12.15 29.15 2.12
N ASP A 1017 13.19 28.32 2.06
CA ASP A 1017 14.21 28.40 1.03
C ASP A 1017 13.75 27.72 -0.27
N ARG A 1018 13.59 28.52 -1.32
CA ARG A 1018 13.21 28.06 -2.66
C ARG A 1018 14.39 27.56 -3.50
N SER A 1019 15.63 27.70 -3.03
CA SER A 1019 16.81 27.17 -3.72
C SER A 1019 17.06 25.70 -3.39
N SER A 1020 16.71 25.23 -2.18
CA SER A 1020 16.77 23.81 -1.78
C SER A 1020 15.49 23.00 -2.03
N THR A 1021 14.44 23.61 -2.62
CA THR A 1021 13.14 22.95 -2.85
C THR A 1021 12.63 23.07 -4.29
N ASP A 1022 11.86 22.06 -4.73
CA ASP A 1022 11.13 22.14 -5.98
C ASP A 1022 9.79 22.91 -5.85
N LYS A 1023 9.07 23.05 -6.97
CA LYS A 1023 7.77 23.77 -7.04
C LYS A 1023 6.65 23.18 -6.16
N SER A 1024 6.86 22.02 -5.54
CA SER A 1024 5.93 21.37 -4.61
C SER A 1024 6.36 21.47 -3.13
N GLY A 1025 7.54 22.04 -2.86
CA GLY A 1025 8.16 22.06 -1.53
C GLY A 1025 8.90 20.77 -1.19
N ASN A 1026 9.14 19.88 -2.16
CA ASN A 1026 9.95 18.67 -1.96
C ASN A 1026 11.44 18.99 -2.13
N ILE A 1027 12.28 18.11 -1.56
CA ILE A 1027 13.73 18.09 -1.84
C ILE A 1027 14.01 17.97 -3.35
N LEU A 1028 15.14 18.50 -3.80
CA LEU A 1028 15.46 18.56 -5.22
C LEU A 1028 15.77 17.19 -5.84
N PRO A 1029 15.50 17.00 -7.14
CA PRO A 1029 15.89 15.81 -7.88
C PRO A 1029 17.41 15.62 -7.86
N GLY A 1030 17.85 14.39 -7.63
CA GLY A 1030 19.27 14.06 -7.45
C GLY A 1030 19.74 14.11 -5.99
N THR A 1031 18.89 14.51 -5.04
CA THR A 1031 19.22 14.42 -3.60
C THR A 1031 19.47 12.97 -3.20
N VAL A 1032 20.71 12.66 -2.82
CA VAL A 1032 21.17 11.37 -2.28
C VAL A 1032 21.53 11.51 -0.80
N VAL A 1033 21.20 10.47 -0.02
CA VAL A 1033 21.58 10.29 1.38
C VAL A 1033 22.16 8.90 1.53
N ASP A 1034 23.45 8.83 1.85
CA ASP A 1034 24.20 7.60 2.15
C ASP A 1034 24.83 7.64 3.56
N SER A 1035 24.33 8.53 4.43
CA SER A 1035 24.84 8.78 5.78
C SER A 1035 23.74 8.81 6.85
N LYS A 1036 24.13 8.55 8.11
CA LYS A 1036 23.34 8.65 9.36
C LYS A 1036 22.14 7.72 9.45
N ILE A 1037 21.14 7.87 8.57
CA ILE A 1037 19.90 7.04 8.54
C ILE A 1037 20.03 5.76 7.71
N CYS A 1038 21.18 5.58 7.06
CA CYS A 1038 21.57 4.39 6.32
C CYS A 1038 22.08 3.28 7.27
N HIS A 1039 22.24 2.08 6.73
CA HIS A 1039 22.65 0.88 7.47
C HIS A 1039 24.08 1.02 8.04
N PRO A 1040 24.36 0.52 9.26
CA PRO A 1040 25.68 0.68 9.91
C PRO A 1040 26.88 0.26 9.05
N THR A 1041 26.80 -0.92 8.41
CA THR A 1041 27.93 -1.59 7.73
C THR A 1041 27.71 -1.81 6.23
N GLU A 1042 26.56 -2.41 5.87
CA GLU A 1042 26.16 -2.75 4.50
C GLU A 1042 26.04 -1.51 3.57
N PHE A 1043 26.09 -1.73 2.26
CA PHE A 1043 26.14 -0.68 1.25
C PHE A 1043 24.75 -0.25 0.74
N ASP A 1044 24.05 0.57 1.52
CA ASP A 1044 22.77 1.20 1.14
C ASP A 1044 22.85 2.73 0.91
N PHE A 1045 21.90 3.27 0.14
CA PHE A 1045 21.64 4.70 0.00
C PHE A 1045 20.19 5.01 -0.40
N TYR A 1046 19.69 6.18 0.01
CA TYR A 1046 18.41 6.74 -0.46
C TYR A 1046 18.65 7.77 -1.57
N LEU A 1047 17.94 7.66 -2.69
CA LEU A 1047 18.02 8.59 -3.81
C LEU A 1047 16.63 9.14 -4.19
N CYS A 1048 16.46 10.46 -4.10
CA CYS A 1048 15.31 11.18 -4.65
C CYS A 1048 15.64 11.71 -6.05
N SER A 1049 15.72 10.81 -7.04
CA SER A 1049 16.04 11.13 -8.44
C SER A 1049 15.03 12.05 -9.16
N HIS A 1050 13.84 12.31 -8.59
CA HIS A 1050 12.67 12.84 -9.30
C HIS A 1050 12.05 14.06 -8.61
N ALA A 1051 11.38 14.91 -9.40
CA ALA A 1051 10.65 16.08 -8.89
C ALA A 1051 9.25 15.72 -8.40
N GLY A 1052 8.90 16.22 -7.21
CA GLY A 1052 7.57 16.13 -6.62
C GLY A 1052 6.55 16.90 -7.45
N ILE A 1053 5.48 16.22 -7.85
CA ILE A 1053 4.33 16.85 -8.52
C ILE A 1053 3.23 17.12 -7.47
N GLN A 1054 2.94 16.11 -6.66
CA GLN A 1054 1.84 16.06 -5.71
C GLN A 1054 2.26 15.20 -4.52
N GLY A 1055 1.79 15.54 -3.32
CA GLY A 1055 2.19 14.86 -2.09
C GLY A 1055 3.62 15.18 -1.64
N THR A 1056 4.15 14.31 -0.79
CA THR A 1056 5.55 14.27 -0.36
C THR A 1056 6.29 13.18 -1.12
N SER A 1057 7.43 13.51 -1.71
CA SER A 1057 8.28 12.59 -2.46
C SER A 1057 8.76 11.44 -1.59
N ARG A 1058 8.88 10.27 -2.21
CA ARG A 1058 9.43 9.06 -1.61
C ARG A 1058 10.74 8.80 -2.34
N PRO A 1059 11.92 9.04 -1.73
CA PRO A 1059 13.17 8.58 -2.33
C PRO A 1059 13.07 7.06 -2.53
N ALA A 1060 13.78 6.50 -3.50
CA ALA A 1060 13.97 5.05 -3.56
C ALA A 1060 15.20 4.68 -2.73
N HIS A 1061 15.06 3.65 -1.92
CA HIS A 1061 16.16 3.02 -1.18
C HIS A 1061 16.82 1.99 -2.09
N TYR A 1062 18.14 2.07 -2.23
CA TYR A 1062 18.96 1.15 -3.00
C TYR A 1062 19.92 0.45 -2.04
N HIS A 1063 20.02 -0.86 -2.15
CA HIS A 1063 20.87 -1.67 -1.28
C HIS A 1063 21.68 -2.63 -2.14
N VAL A 1064 23.01 -2.45 -2.16
CA VAL A 1064 23.94 -3.32 -2.90
C VAL A 1064 24.19 -4.55 -2.04
N LEU A 1065 23.60 -5.69 -2.43
CA LEU A 1065 23.77 -6.95 -1.68
C LEU A 1065 25.06 -7.67 -2.04
N TRP A 1066 25.56 -7.47 -3.26
CA TRP A 1066 26.76 -8.13 -3.77
C TRP A 1066 27.42 -7.24 -4.81
N ASP A 1067 28.76 -7.15 -4.80
CA ASP A 1067 29.50 -6.39 -5.81
C ASP A 1067 30.91 -6.91 -6.03
N GLU A 1068 31.15 -7.49 -7.21
CA GLU A 1068 32.48 -7.88 -7.69
C GLU A 1068 33.11 -6.81 -8.59
N ASN A 1069 32.37 -5.77 -8.98
CA ASN A 1069 32.88 -4.69 -9.82
C ASN A 1069 33.54 -3.57 -9.00
N ASN A 1070 33.44 -3.63 -7.66
CA ASN A 1070 34.04 -2.68 -6.72
C ASN A 1070 33.63 -1.22 -7.02
N PHE A 1071 32.32 -1.00 -7.18
CA PHE A 1071 31.74 0.33 -7.35
C PHE A 1071 32.04 1.22 -6.15
N THR A 1072 32.59 2.41 -6.40
CA THR A 1072 32.59 3.47 -5.39
C THR A 1072 31.17 3.97 -5.12
N ALA A 1073 30.94 4.54 -3.94
CA ALA A 1073 29.66 5.15 -3.57
C ALA A 1073 29.18 6.16 -4.64
N ASP A 1074 30.05 7.09 -5.06
CA ASP A 1074 29.72 8.04 -6.12
C ASP A 1074 29.46 7.38 -7.48
N GLY A 1075 30.20 6.33 -7.83
CA GLY A 1075 30.03 5.60 -9.08
C GLY A 1075 28.63 5.03 -9.22
N ILE A 1076 28.17 4.24 -8.23
CA ILE A 1076 26.85 3.62 -8.31
C ILE A 1076 25.70 4.61 -8.10
N GLN A 1077 25.87 5.60 -7.21
CA GLN A 1077 24.87 6.64 -6.98
C GLN A 1077 24.66 7.50 -8.23
N SER A 1078 25.75 7.90 -8.90
CA SER A 1078 25.71 8.68 -10.14
C SER A 1078 25.13 7.87 -11.29
N LEU A 1079 25.52 6.59 -11.45
CA LEU A 1079 24.94 5.70 -12.45
C LEU A 1079 23.43 5.55 -12.26
N THR A 1080 22.99 5.25 -11.03
CA THR A 1080 21.57 5.09 -10.67
C THR A 1080 20.78 6.36 -10.95
N ASN A 1081 21.30 7.53 -10.57
CA ASN A 1081 20.69 8.83 -10.85
C ASN A 1081 20.61 9.11 -12.35
N ASN A 1082 21.70 8.93 -13.09
CA ASN A 1082 21.77 9.29 -14.50
C ASN A 1082 20.85 8.40 -15.35
N LEU A 1083 20.79 7.09 -15.05
CA LEU A 1083 19.82 6.18 -15.65
C LEU A 1083 18.38 6.64 -15.43
N CYS A 1084 18.02 7.28 -14.30
CA CYS A 1084 16.65 7.79 -14.10
C CYS A 1084 16.20 8.82 -15.16
N TYR A 1085 17.11 9.40 -15.94
CA TYR A 1085 16.80 10.33 -17.04
C TYR A 1085 16.60 9.63 -18.41
N THR A 1086 16.93 8.35 -18.57
CA THR A 1086 16.76 7.61 -19.84
C THR A 1086 15.39 6.91 -19.98
N TYR A 1087 14.44 7.20 -19.07
CA TYR A 1087 13.11 6.56 -19.09
C TYR A 1087 12.26 6.99 -20.30
N ALA A 1088 12.14 6.08 -21.27
CA ALA A 1088 11.63 6.38 -22.62
C ALA A 1088 10.26 7.07 -22.69
N ARG A 1089 9.37 6.87 -21.70
CA ARG A 1089 7.96 7.27 -21.76
C ARG A 1089 7.69 8.75 -21.46
N CYS A 1090 8.67 9.53 -20.96
CA CYS A 1090 8.49 10.96 -20.70
C CYS A 1090 9.81 11.73 -20.55
N THR A 1091 9.78 13.05 -20.84
CA THR A 1091 10.92 13.97 -20.62
C THR A 1091 11.04 14.40 -19.15
N ARG A 1092 11.17 13.43 -18.24
CA ARG A 1092 11.32 13.64 -16.80
C ARG A 1092 12.21 12.54 -16.21
N SER A 1093 12.97 12.89 -15.18
CA SER A 1093 13.59 11.88 -14.33
C SER A 1093 12.52 11.13 -13.54
N VAL A 1094 12.64 9.81 -13.49
CA VAL A 1094 11.73 8.90 -12.76
C VAL A 1094 12.28 8.51 -11.39
N SER A 1095 11.38 8.16 -10.47
CA SER A 1095 11.68 7.87 -9.06
C SER A 1095 12.45 6.59 -8.78
N VAL A 1096 12.59 5.72 -9.78
CA VAL A 1096 13.17 4.38 -9.71
C VAL A 1096 13.92 4.18 -11.02
N VAL A 1097 15.10 3.57 -10.95
CA VAL A 1097 15.98 3.31 -12.09
C VAL A 1097 15.23 2.55 -13.21
N PRO A 1098 15.35 2.92 -14.50
CA PRO A 1098 14.48 2.38 -15.55
C PRO A 1098 14.48 0.86 -15.73
N PRO A 1099 15.57 0.09 -15.56
CA PRO A 1099 15.51 -1.37 -15.64
C PRO A 1099 14.42 -1.96 -14.72
N ALA A 1100 14.44 -1.60 -13.44
CA ALA A 1100 13.42 -2.01 -12.47
C ALA A 1100 12.02 -1.51 -12.89
N TYR A 1101 11.90 -0.26 -13.36
CA TYR A 1101 10.61 0.27 -13.78
C TYR A 1101 10.06 -0.40 -15.05
N TYR A 1102 10.92 -0.83 -15.97
CA TYR A 1102 10.56 -1.57 -17.17
C TYR A 1102 10.16 -3.02 -16.84
N ALA A 1103 10.82 -3.68 -15.87
CA ALA A 1103 10.40 -4.99 -15.38
C ALA A 1103 8.98 -4.94 -14.79
N HIS A 1104 8.68 -3.99 -13.89
CA HIS A 1104 7.33 -3.78 -13.35
C HIS A 1104 6.28 -3.48 -14.45
N LEU A 1105 6.64 -2.74 -15.50
CA LEU A 1105 5.76 -2.55 -16.67
C LEU A 1105 5.52 -3.84 -17.47
N ALA A 1106 6.53 -4.70 -17.60
CA ALA A 1106 6.41 -5.99 -18.28
C ALA A 1106 5.58 -7.00 -17.46
N ALA A 1107 5.78 -7.10 -16.15
CA ALA A 1107 4.97 -7.93 -15.25
C ALA A 1107 3.49 -7.48 -15.26
N PHE A 1108 3.25 -6.17 -15.15
CA PHE A 1108 1.89 -5.61 -15.24
C PHE A 1108 1.24 -5.79 -16.62
N ARG A 1109 2.04 -5.84 -17.70
CA ARG A 1109 1.54 -6.18 -19.05
C ARG A 1109 1.15 -7.66 -19.13
N ALA A 1110 2.00 -8.56 -18.66
CA ALA A 1110 1.78 -10.00 -18.70
C ALA A 1110 0.53 -10.46 -17.92
N ARG A 1111 0.10 -9.69 -16.91
CA ARG A 1111 -1.21 -9.87 -16.24
C ARG A 1111 -2.43 -9.81 -17.19
N PHE A 1112 -2.29 -9.28 -18.41
CA PHE A 1112 -3.36 -9.28 -19.42
C PHE A 1112 -3.30 -10.46 -20.40
N TYR A 1113 -2.22 -11.26 -20.38
CA TYR A 1113 -2.08 -12.46 -21.23
C TYR A 1113 -2.65 -13.71 -20.57
N MET A 1114 -2.92 -13.67 -19.26
CA MET A 1114 -3.69 -14.70 -18.55
C MET A 1114 -5.11 -14.77 -19.12
N GLU A 1115 -5.55 -15.97 -19.48
CA GLU A 1115 -6.97 -16.22 -19.79
C GLU A 1115 -7.80 -16.09 -18.50
N PRO A 1116 -9.02 -15.51 -18.55
CA PRO A 1116 -9.96 -15.63 -17.44
C PRO A 1116 -10.31 -17.10 -17.22
N GLU A 1117 -10.17 -17.60 -15.98
CA GLU A 1117 -10.71 -18.92 -15.62
C GLU A 1117 -12.22 -18.91 -15.88
N MET A 1118 -12.68 -19.76 -16.80
CA MET A 1118 -14.11 -20.00 -16.98
C MET A 1118 -14.63 -20.69 -15.72
N GLN A 1119 -15.26 -19.92 -14.84
CA GLN A 1119 -16.04 -20.49 -13.74
C GLN A 1119 -17.13 -21.36 -14.35
N GLU A 1120 -17.07 -22.67 -14.09
CA GLU A 1120 -18.12 -23.62 -14.48
C GLU A 1120 -19.42 -23.23 -13.76
N ASN A 1121 -20.25 -22.42 -14.44
CA ASN A 1121 -21.55 -22.01 -13.95
C ASN A 1121 -22.44 -23.26 -13.86
N GLY A 1122 -22.58 -23.79 -12.64
CA GLY A 1122 -23.35 -24.98 -12.31
C GLY A 1122 -24.76 -24.91 -12.91
N SER A 1123 -24.94 -25.61 -14.03
CA SER A 1123 -26.18 -25.66 -14.79
C SER A 1123 -26.80 -27.03 -14.55
N ASN A 1124 -27.95 -27.06 -13.89
CA ASN A 1124 -28.59 -28.31 -13.45
C ASN A 1124 -29.01 -29.18 -14.64
N GLY A 1125 -28.29 -30.28 -14.86
CA GLY A 1125 -28.75 -31.41 -15.67
C GLY A 1125 -28.89 -32.64 -14.78
N CYS A 1126 -30.12 -33.01 -14.43
CA CYS A 1126 -30.38 -34.24 -13.66
C CYS A 1126 -30.44 -35.45 -14.59
N SER A 1127 -29.46 -36.35 -14.48
CA SER A 1127 -29.56 -37.73 -14.96
C SER A 1127 -28.77 -38.67 -14.02
N ASN A 1128 -29.16 -39.93 -13.98
CA ASN A 1128 -28.87 -40.82 -12.85
C ASN A 1128 -27.52 -41.54 -12.92
N GLY A 1129 -26.95 -41.82 -11.73
CA GLY A 1129 -26.32 -43.12 -11.45
C GLY A 1129 -24.82 -43.28 -11.71
N GLN A 1130 -24.07 -43.46 -10.61
CA GLN A 1130 -22.87 -44.30 -10.48
C GLN A 1130 -21.79 -44.27 -11.60
N ALA A 1131 -20.71 -43.50 -11.37
CA ALA A 1131 -19.30 -44.00 -11.41
C ALA A 1131 -18.29 -42.86 -11.17
N LYS A 1132 -17.99 -42.50 -9.92
CA LYS A 1132 -16.87 -41.59 -9.62
C LYS A 1132 -15.55 -42.35 -9.61
N GLY A 1133 -14.86 -42.36 -10.76
CA GLY A 1133 -13.45 -42.73 -10.81
C GLY A 1133 -12.61 -41.75 -9.96
N THR A 1134 -11.70 -42.30 -9.16
CA THR A 1134 -10.76 -41.51 -8.35
C THR A 1134 -9.74 -40.81 -9.24
N ARG A 1135 -9.94 -39.51 -9.52
CA ARG A 1135 -8.83 -38.67 -9.99
C ARG A 1135 -7.78 -38.60 -8.89
N ALA A 1136 -6.59 -39.13 -9.17
CA ALA A 1136 -5.42 -38.96 -8.33
C ALA A 1136 -5.07 -37.47 -8.17
N VAL A 1137 -4.43 -37.11 -7.06
CA VAL A 1137 -3.91 -35.76 -6.83
C VAL A 1137 -2.64 -35.57 -7.67
N GLY A 1138 -2.83 -35.28 -8.95
CA GLY A 1138 -1.78 -34.76 -9.82
C GLY A 1138 -1.46 -33.30 -9.50
N GLU A 1139 -0.22 -32.90 -9.72
CA GLU A 1139 0.24 -31.53 -9.47
C GLU A 1139 -0.55 -30.52 -10.30
N SER A 1140 -1.16 -29.53 -9.64
CA SER A 1140 -1.76 -28.38 -10.30
C SER A 1140 -0.68 -27.40 -10.77
N GLY A 1141 0.06 -27.79 -11.82
CA GLY A 1141 1.15 -26.98 -12.37
C GLY A 1141 0.66 -25.59 -12.81
N VAL A 1142 1.50 -24.57 -12.58
CA VAL A 1142 1.19 -23.18 -12.99
C VAL A 1142 1.10 -23.12 -14.51
N ARG A 1143 -0.08 -22.78 -15.03
CA ARG A 1143 -0.32 -22.70 -16.47
C ARG A 1143 0.59 -21.62 -17.08
N PRO A 1144 1.42 -21.94 -18.09
CA PRO A 1144 2.40 -20.99 -18.62
C PRO A 1144 1.71 -19.83 -19.35
N LEU A 1145 2.37 -18.66 -19.39
CA LEU A 1145 1.92 -17.52 -20.17
C LEU A 1145 2.00 -17.84 -21.67
N PRO A 1146 1.06 -17.34 -22.51
CA PRO A 1146 1.17 -17.43 -23.96
C PRO A 1146 2.48 -16.79 -24.46
N ALA A 1147 3.14 -17.45 -25.41
CA ALA A 1147 4.41 -16.96 -25.96
C ALA A 1147 4.18 -15.68 -26.78
N LEU A 1148 4.96 -14.64 -26.46
CA LEU A 1148 5.06 -13.43 -27.29
C LEU A 1148 5.64 -13.75 -28.67
N LYS A 1149 5.21 -13.04 -29.71
CA LYS A 1149 5.84 -13.14 -31.04
C LYS A 1149 7.26 -12.58 -31.04
N GLU A 1150 8.12 -13.13 -31.90
CA GLU A 1150 9.55 -12.79 -31.99
C GLU A 1150 9.81 -11.31 -32.37
N ASN A 1151 8.96 -10.71 -33.21
CA ASN A 1151 9.05 -9.29 -33.54
C ASN A 1151 8.68 -8.39 -32.33
N VAL A 1152 7.73 -8.82 -31.49
CA VAL A 1152 7.34 -8.12 -30.25
C VAL A 1152 8.38 -8.24 -29.14
N LYS A 1153 9.01 -9.41 -28.96
CA LYS A 1153 10.04 -9.65 -27.92
C LYS A 1153 11.25 -8.70 -28.02
N ARG A 1154 11.59 -8.27 -29.24
CA ARG A 1154 12.81 -7.47 -29.54
C ARG A 1154 12.65 -5.98 -29.29
N VAL A 1155 11.46 -5.51 -28.90
CA VAL A 1155 11.15 -4.08 -28.71
C VAL A 1155 10.51 -3.83 -27.35
N MET A 1156 10.42 -2.55 -26.95
CA MET A 1156 9.89 -2.15 -25.64
C MET A 1156 8.35 -2.14 -25.63
N PHE A 1157 7.72 -3.27 -25.99
CA PHE A 1157 6.26 -3.43 -26.17
C PHE A 1157 5.45 -3.01 -24.92
N TYR A 1158 6.03 -3.21 -23.73
CA TYR A 1158 5.47 -2.87 -22.42
C TYR A 1158 5.32 -1.35 -22.18
N CYS A 1159 5.99 -0.48 -22.95
CA CYS A 1159 5.98 0.97 -22.76
C CYS A 1159 4.65 1.68 -23.01
#